data_AF-A0A8S2MHG7-F1
#
_entry.id   AF-A0A8S2MHG7-F1
#
_cell.length_a   1.000
_cell.length_b   1.000
_cell.length_c   1.000
_cell.angle_alpha   90.00
_cell.angle_beta   90.00
_cell.angle_gamma   90.00
#
_symmetry.space_group_name_H-M   'P 1'
#
loop_
_entity.id
_entity.type
_entity.pdbx_description
1 polymer ?
#
loop_
_entity_poly.entity_id
_entity_poly.type
_entity_poly.pdbx_seq_one_letter_code
_entity_poly.pdbx_strand_id
1 'polypeptide(L)'
;PYTELIKDIPSENQVTENSTNISSNISIKERSQQRLLQAPATVMKLTDSILNVDSTNISGVITSTPIGLLSEQLQDNDKYTPPTIKPPDYIPTIRNPPLAPKRQNTRMIQQYGFDDVTTPTSTAAILHRHEIASTSISDTRKATTSTRKENKSIRATTKRNTRVTKTRPPCTDVTITPVPSSESPNKMTTRSQVRSSNTNLNCSIDTETINKRERQRKSQSNQRTPELVENIINVFKLLGQGLQHLSQFECRQAIELFETISLKHLHTPWVLSHLANCYYHLHDYQKSSLIYRELRTKFPYHIDGLEYYSTVLWHLKDDIALATLAHELTETDRKHPASWCASGNCLSLNHEYDKAIQAFKRAIQLAPESDCAYTLLGNEYSLVDELERAMACFRKAIQLNSRSYKAWNGMAMVYLKQEKFQSAEFNFTKATNIFRTNPDLICHLAVAQHKCNRSEGALALLNDALRIDSKNALCKFHKAGLLLHLERYHEALAELEQLRQIAPKESLVYYLLSKVHRHLKNFHYSYMYMSWCMDLDPKGANNQLKENADKLYSKDEDLLLGMEDLASSVTEDDQSQMQSQSSLQDIQPMDSKFMYDLVSSCTNGVTVQFKLRQLPRFYTPLNDKIYLASSYNRWSPNDKQFEFNSLTKSLLVDFQNITNLEFKITRGSWSAAETWQDGTARANRKLTLLNFLQSIEISVEQWSDTSGGVHTATNQLYILDTNFSMSPYLPRTRRIWIYLPRSYSIESNRRYPVVYAHDGQNLFDTSTSFSGEWGIDESLDALSQQLIFVGIDNGGSERINELTPFPNSNYGGGQADKYLDFIVKNLRPYINTHFRTKPERENTAILGSSLGGLCSLYAALRHEDIFGLIGIFSPSLWFTNDIYTYAQNHRFQNSPPRLYFVGGQLESSSMISDMQRMINLLKTTTKEYNQDKNQLAMIIASDGQHQEWFWKREFPNSIKWLFPSS
;
A
#
# COMPACT_ATOMS: atom_id res chain seq x y z
N PRO A 1 24.51 -69.75 0.41
CA PRO A 1 25.20 -68.72 1.23
C PRO A 1 24.19 -68.07 2.19
N TYR A 2 23.94 -68.67 3.36
CA TYR A 2 24.74 -68.52 4.60
C TYR A 2 24.68 -67.09 5.16
N THR A 3 24.25 -66.81 6.41
CA THR A 3 23.68 -67.63 7.52
C THR A 3 22.95 -66.66 8.50
N GLU A 4 21.79 -66.97 9.11
CA GLU A 4 21.56 -67.44 10.51
C GLU A 4 22.09 -66.49 11.64
N LEU A 5 21.51 -66.33 12.84
CA LEU A 5 20.48 -67.03 13.67
C LEU A 5 19.44 -66.00 14.22
N ILE A 6 18.14 -66.27 14.50
CA ILE A 6 17.48 -67.16 15.51
C ILE A 6 17.71 -66.65 16.96
N LYS A 7 16.74 -66.44 17.87
CA LYS A 7 15.25 -66.65 17.98
C LYS A 7 14.66 -65.44 18.81
N ASP A 8 13.44 -65.31 19.39
CA ASP A 8 12.25 -66.17 19.62
C ASP A 8 10.93 -65.37 19.83
N ILE A 9 9.78 -66.04 20.04
CA ILE A 9 8.39 -65.51 20.24
C ILE A 9 7.63 -66.40 21.26
N PRO A 10 6.94 -65.89 22.31
CA PRO A 10 5.46 -65.61 22.30
C PRO A 10 5.01 -64.45 23.24
N SER A 11 3.72 -64.20 23.52
CA SER A 11 2.55 -63.85 22.68
C SER A 11 1.25 -63.82 23.53
N GLU A 12 0.38 -62.82 23.31
CA GLU A 12 -1.06 -62.76 23.68
C GLU A 12 -1.56 -62.52 25.13
N ASN A 13 -2.80 -61.98 25.17
CA ASN A 13 -3.84 -62.02 26.20
C ASN A 13 -3.88 -61.07 27.42
N GLN A 14 -4.58 -59.94 27.18
CA GLN A 14 -5.89 -59.58 27.79
C GLN A 14 -6.05 -59.02 29.23
N VAL A 15 -7.03 -58.10 29.31
CA VAL A 15 -8.04 -57.92 30.40
C VAL A 15 -7.62 -57.23 31.72
N THR A 16 -8.02 -55.95 31.83
CA THR A 16 -8.59 -55.24 33.03
C THR A 16 -7.73 -55.10 34.30
N GLU A 17 -7.93 -54.16 35.24
CA GLU A 17 -8.66 -52.88 35.29
C GLU A 17 -8.13 -52.06 36.50
N ASN A 18 -8.68 -50.85 36.72
CA ASN A 18 -8.96 -50.23 38.02
C ASN A 18 -7.98 -50.47 39.20
N SER A 19 -7.11 -49.50 39.50
CA SER A 19 -7.38 -48.34 40.39
C SER A 19 -7.09 -48.62 41.87
N THR A 20 -6.28 -47.77 42.52
CA THR A 20 -6.63 -46.84 43.62
C THR A 20 -5.33 -46.67 44.46
N ASN A 21 -5.06 -45.66 45.30
CA ASN A 21 -5.59 -44.33 45.58
C ASN A 21 -4.56 -43.57 46.48
N ILE A 22 -4.89 -42.35 46.94
CA ILE A 22 -4.51 -41.84 48.29
C ILE A 22 -2.99 -41.62 48.57
N SER A 23 -2.53 -40.46 48.07
CA SER A 23 -1.98 -39.34 48.87
C SER A 23 -1.04 -39.56 50.08
N SER A 24 0.06 -38.79 50.01
CA SER A 24 0.62 -37.90 51.06
C SER A 24 1.78 -38.37 51.95
N ASN A 25 2.72 -37.43 52.12
CA ASN A 25 3.69 -37.25 53.21
C ASN A 25 4.73 -38.34 53.51
N ILE A 26 5.99 -38.03 53.21
CA ILE A 26 7.09 -38.04 54.18
C ILE A 26 8.18 -37.05 53.74
N SER A 27 8.77 -36.32 54.69
CA SER A 27 9.86 -35.36 54.46
C SER A 27 11.21 -36.00 54.75
N ILE A 28 12.18 -35.86 53.83
CA ILE A 28 13.58 -36.26 54.06
C ILE A 28 14.53 -35.12 53.74
N LYS A 29 15.09 -34.57 54.82
CA LYS A 29 16.37 -33.84 54.96
C LYS A 29 17.30 -33.85 53.74
N GLU A 30 17.64 -32.65 53.25
CA GLU A 30 18.97 -32.40 52.70
C GLU A 30 19.91 -31.82 53.76
N ARG A 31 21.22 -32.00 53.55
CA ARG A 31 22.31 -31.58 54.43
C ARG A 31 23.25 -30.65 53.67
N SER A 32 23.56 -29.51 54.30
CA SER A 32 24.90 -28.89 54.45
C SER A 32 26.03 -29.37 53.50
N GLN A 33 26.85 -28.50 52.89
CA GLN A 33 27.66 -27.43 53.52
C GLN A 33 27.97 -26.30 52.50
N GLN A 34 27.93 -25.01 52.87
CA GLN A 34 29.07 -24.12 53.26
C GLN A 34 30.21 -23.99 52.23
N ARG A 35 30.88 -22.84 51.96
CA ARG A 35 30.89 -21.42 52.44
C ARG A 35 31.86 -20.65 51.48
N LEU A 36 32.11 -19.34 51.44
CA LEU A 36 31.66 -18.07 52.08
C LEU A 36 31.34 -17.08 50.91
N LEU A 37 30.44 -16.09 50.97
CA LEU A 37 30.38 -14.87 51.82
C LEU A 37 31.61 -13.94 51.62
N GLN A 38 31.49 -12.60 51.57
CA GLN A 38 30.47 -11.72 52.18
C GLN A 38 29.97 -10.59 51.26
N ALA A 39 28.76 -10.12 51.54
CA ALA A 39 28.35 -8.71 51.39
C ALA A 39 28.08 -8.14 52.81
N PRO A 40 27.90 -6.82 53.00
CA PRO A 40 26.55 -6.26 52.88
C PRO A 40 26.49 -4.82 52.32
N ALA A 41 25.27 -4.29 52.14
CA ALA A 41 24.99 -2.89 51.79
C ALA A 41 24.84 -1.99 53.04
N THR A 42 24.80 -0.65 52.88
CA THR A 42 23.87 0.31 53.55
C THR A 42 24.10 1.78 53.14
N VAL A 43 23.05 2.38 52.54
CA VAL A 43 22.46 3.74 52.74
C VAL A 43 23.31 4.99 53.10
N MET A 44 22.98 6.10 52.40
CA MET A 44 23.11 7.55 52.74
C MET A 44 24.40 8.38 52.51
N LYS A 45 24.20 9.45 51.70
CA LYS A 45 24.50 10.89 51.91
C LYS A 45 25.92 11.43 52.22
N LEU A 46 26.23 12.50 51.46
CA LEU A 46 26.81 13.82 51.84
C LEU A 46 28.32 14.11 51.74
N THR A 47 28.57 15.41 51.51
CA THR A 47 29.77 16.25 51.71
C THR A 47 31.06 16.01 50.89
N ASP A 48 31.27 16.91 49.92
CA ASP A 48 32.33 17.93 49.86
C ASP A 48 33.81 17.58 50.15
N SER A 49 34.70 17.87 49.18
CA SER A 49 35.81 18.85 49.30
C SER A 49 36.57 18.99 47.96
N ILE A 50 36.57 20.16 47.32
CA ILE A 50 37.57 21.26 47.40
C ILE A 50 38.91 20.97 46.68
N LEU A 51 39.18 21.77 45.63
CA LEU A 51 40.44 22.45 45.26
C LEU A 51 40.15 23.20 43.94
N ASN A 52 39.75 24.48 43.96
CA ASN A 52 40.59 25.68 44.05
C ASN A 52 41.89 25.63 43.21
N VAL A 53 42.01 26.55 42.23
CA VAL A 53 43.12 27.53 42.14
C VAL A 53 42.78 28.65 41.13
N ASP A 54 42.98 29.87 41.60
CA ASP A 54 43.24 31.18 40.96
C ASP A 54 42.44 31.73 39.75
N SER A 55 42.08 33.00 39.94
CA SER A 55 41.64 33.96 38.93
C SER A 55 42.72 35.01 38.68
N THR A 56 42.68 35.72 37.55
CA THR A 56 43.29 37.06 37.45
C THR A 56 42.55 37.93 36.43
N ASN A 57 42.32 39.20 36.77
CA ASN A 57 41.70 40.21 35.92
C ASN A 57 42.76 41.01 35.15
N ILE A 58 42.41 41.47 33.93
CA ILE A 58 42.89 42.77 33.40
C ILE A 58 41.67 43.49 32.78
N SER A 59 41.60 44.81 32.92
CA SER A 59 40.49 45.65 32.47
C SER A 59 40.98 46.83 31.61
N GLY A 60 40.05 47.41 30.82
CA GLY A 60 40.26 48.56 29.93
C GLY A 60 39.04 48.72 29.03
N VAL A 61 38.00 49.50 29.35
CA VAL A 61 37.93 50.99 29.42
C VAL A 61 38.15 51.64 28.05
N ILE A 62 37.08 52.21 27.46
CA ILE A 62 37.05 53.54 26.81
C ILE A 62 35.59 53.94 26.45
N THR A 63 35.11 55.00 27.11
CA THR A 63 34.13 56.07 26.74
C THR A 63 33.19 55.86 25.52
N SER A 64 31.86 55.87 25.70
CA SER A 64 30.92 57.04 25.61
C SER A 64 30.53 57.45 24.16
N THR A 65 29.36 58.02 23.82
CA THR A 65 28.26 58.71 24.58
C THR A 65 26.92 58.63 23.76
N PRO A 66 25.72 58.95 24.32
CA PRO A 66 24.41 58.47 23.77
C PRO A 66 23.46 59.61 23.26
N ILE A 67 22.15 59.53 23.59
CA ILE A 67 20.97 60.38 23.22
C ILE A 67 20.22 59.85 21.99
N GLY A 68 18.87 59.77 21.93
CA GLY A 68 17.78 59.96 22.92
C GLY A 68 16.42 59.63 22.23
N LEU A 69 15.43 58.93 22.84
CA LEU A 69 14.53 59.23 23.99
C LEU A 69 13.22 59.95 23.58
N LEU A 70 12.12 59.60 24.27
CA LEU A 70 10.74 60.14 24.25
C LEU A 70 9.82 59.73 23.06
N SER A 71 8.48 59.75 23.17
CA SER A 71 7.50 59.10 24.10
C SER A 71 6.09 59.67 23.87
N GLU A 72 5.07 59.15 24.59
CA GLU A 72 3.66 59.62 24.67
C GLU A 72 2.83 59.37 23.38
N GLN A 73 1.59 58.84 23.37
CA GLN A 73 0.38 58.93 24.24
C GLN A 73 -0.44 60.23 24.08
N LEU A 74 -1.63 60.16 23.45
CA LEU A 74 -2.93 60.25 24.15
C LEU A 74 -4.17 60.13 23.23
N GLN A 75 -5.31 60.06 23.90
CA GLN A 75 -6.66 59.60 23.57
C GLN A 75 -7.55 60.38 22.56
N ASP A 76 -8.49 59.60 21.99
CA ASP A 76 -9.96 59.80 21.83
C ASP A 76 -10.63 60.81 20.85
N ASN A 77 -11.68 60.25 20.22
CA ASN A 77 -12.99 60.82 19.85
C ASN A 77 -13.22 61.66 18.56
N ASP A 78 -13.67 60.92 17.54
CA ASP A 78 -15.06 60.98 17.01
C ASP A 78 -15.30 61.65 15.63
N LYS A 79 -16.19 61.00 14.84
CA LYS A 79 -16.78 61.39 13.54
C LYS A 79 -15.84 61.83 12.39
N TYR A 80 -15.72 60.98 11.36
CA TYR A 80 -16.11 61.35 9.98
C TYR A 80 -16.40 60.11 9.11
N THR A 81 -17.07 60.30 7.98
CA THR A 81 -17.50 59.23 7.05
C THR A 81 -16.33 58.58 6.29
N PRO A 82 -16.31 57.25 6.10
CA PRO A 82 -15.26 56.57 5.34
C PRO A 82 -15.42 56.77 3.82
N PRO A 83 -14.40 57.26 3.09
CA PRO A 83 -14.37 57.21 1.63
C PRO A 83 -14.00 55.80 1.13
N THR A 84 -14.39 55.47 -0.10
CA THR A 84 -14.13 54.16 -0.74
C THR A 84 -12.63 53.86 -0.92
N ILE A 85 -12.16 52.82 -0.23
CA ILE A 85 -10.87 52.16 -0.51
C ILE A 85 -11.13 50.97 -1.44
N LYS A 86 -10.32 50.83 -2.49
CA LYS A 86 -10.41 49.71 -3.45
C LYS A 86 -9.93 48.39 -2.82
N PRO A 87 -10.53 47.24 -3.17
CA PRO A 87 -9.95 45.94 -2.81
C PRO A 87 -8.60 45.74 -3.53
N PRO A 88 -7.67 44.96 -2.95
CA PRO A 88 -6.36 44.69 -3.57
C PRO A 88 -6.48 43.65 -4.70
N ASP A 89 -5.83 43.93 -5.83
CA ASP A 89 -5.76 43.01 -6.97
C ASP A 89 -4.92 41.76 -6.66
N TYR A 90 -5.52 40.57 -6.80
CA TYR A 90 -4.86 39.28 -6.55
C TYR A 90 -4.91 38.39 -7.81
N ILE A 91 -3.87 38.45 -8.64
CA ILE A 91 -3.72 37.63 -9.85
C ILE A 91 -2.31 37.02 -9.88
N PRO A 92 -2.15 35.68 -9.85
CA PRO A 92 -0.83 35.05 -9.91
C PRO A 92 -0.33 34.92 -11.35
N THR A 93 0.44 35.91 -11.83
CA THR A 93 1.18 35.81 -13.10
C THR A 93 2.39 34.89 -12.97
N ILE A 94 2.48 33.84 -13.78
CA ILE A 94 3.63 32.92 -13.83
C ILE A 94 4.55 33.28 -15.01
N ARG A 95 5.87 33.26 -14.79
CA ARG A 95 6.89 33.53 -15.82
C ARG A 95 7.28 32.26 -16.60
N ASN A 96 7.60 32.42 -17.88
CA ASN A 96 8.04 31.33 -18.76
C ASN A 96 9.53 30.98 -18.59
N PRO A 97 9.92 29.68 -18.68
CA PRO A 97 11.29 29.25 -18.94
C PRO A 97 11.71 29.45 -20.43
N PRO A 98 13.01 29.30 -20.79
CA PRO A 98 13.56 29.92 -22.01
C PRO A 98 13.31 29.17 -23.34
N LEU A 99 13.55 29.90 -24.43
CA LEU A 99 13.31 29.52 -25.83
C LEU A 99 14.32 28.49 -26.38
N ALA A 100 13.82 27.53 -27.16
CA ALA A 100 14.64 26.72 -28.07
C ALA A 100 14.85 27.45 -29.43
N PRO A 101 16.01 27.29 -30.09
CA PRO A 101 16.30 27.96 -31.38
C PRO A 101 15.54 27.34 -32.58
N LYS A 102 15.46 28.09 -33.68
CA LYS A 102 14.71 27.72 -34.92
C LYS A 102 15.56 27.87 -36.19
N ARG A 103 15.14 27.15 -37.25
CA ARG A 103 15.62 27.16 -38.67
C ARG A 103 16.94 26.38 -38.90
N GLN A 104 17.21 25.83 -40.10
CA GLN A 104 16.63 26.08 -41.44
C GLN A 104 16.59 24.81 -42.35
N ASN A 105 15.97 24.91 -43.55
CA ASN A 105 15.64 23.78 -44.46
C ASN A 105 16.74 23.45 -45.50
N THR A 106 16.84 22.18 -45.97
CA THR A 106 16.97 21.85 -47.42
C THR A 106 16.70 20.37 -47.84
N ARG A 107 15.68 20.17 -48.70
CA ARG A 107 15.53 19.34 -49.95
C ARG A 107 16.03 17.87 -50.13
N MET A 108 15.35 17.23 -51.11
CA MET A 108 15.56 15.96 -51.87
C MET A 108 14.72 14.76 -51.36
N ILE A 109 13.68 14.19 -52.01
CA ILE A 109 13.16 14.03 -53.42
C ILE A 109 13.61 12.75 -54.16
N GLN A 110 12.79 11.68 -54.08
CA GLN A 110 12.28 10.74 -55.14
C GLN A 110 11.47 9.60 -54.46
N GLN A 111 10.20 9.32 -54.80
CA GLN A 111 9.66 8.42 -55.87
C GLN A 111 10.11 6.95 -55.72
N TYR A 112 9.26 5.90 -55.81
CA TYR A 112 7.90 5.69 -56.38
C TYR A 112 6.99 4.89 -55.39
N GLY A 113 5.67 4.66 -55.56
CA GLY A 113 4.67 5.19 -56.50
C GLY A 113 3.61 4.16 -56.98
N PHE A 114 2.32 4.38 -56.67
CA PHE A 114 1.09 3.76 -57.29
C PHE A 114 0.87 2.23 -57.10
N ASP A 115 -0.33 1.62 -57.23
CA ASP A 115 -1.71 2.14 -57.39
C ASP A 115 -2.78 1.17 -56.81
N ASP A 116 -4.06 1.51 -56.94
CA ASP A 116 -5.26 0.79 -56.44
C ASP A 116 -5.79 -0.36 -57.37
N VAL A 117 -7.01 -0.88 -57.11
CA VAL A 117 -7.95 -1.57 -58.06
C VAL A 117 -8.01 -3.15 -58.12
N THR A 118 -8.97 -3.70 -57.36
CA THR A 118 -9.86 -4.89 -57.63
C THR A 118 -9.39 -6.37 -57.61
N THR A 119 -10.30 -7.21 -57.08
CA THR A 119 -10.50 -8.68 -57.26
C THR A 119 -11.23 -8.99 -58.60
N PRO A 120 -11.38 -10.24 -59.14
CA PRO A 120 -11.60 -11.50 -58.39
C PRO A 120 -11.18 -12.88 -59.02
N THR A 121 -11.56 -13.95 -58.30
CA THR A 121 -11.89 -15.34 -58.74
C THR A 121 -10.83 -16.41 -59.07
N SER A 122 -10.78 -17.42 -58.18
CA SER A 122 -10.99 -18.87 -58.43
C SER A 122 -9.95 -19.71 -59.21
N THR A 123 -9.43 -20.78 -58.56
CA THR A 123 -9.92 -22.16 -58.85
C THR A 123 -9.45 -23.23 -57.83
N ALA A 124 -10.41 -24.09 -57.41
CA ALA A 124 -10.28 -25.46 -56.87
C ALA A 124 -9.39 -25.74 -55.61
N ALA A 125 -9.66 -26.72 -54.73
CA ALA A 125 -10.67 -27.79 -54.69
C ALA A 125 -11.02 -28.14 -53.20
N ILE A 126 -12.29 -28.41 -52.81
CA ILE A 126 -12.94 -29.74 -52.63
C ILE A 126 -12.36 -30.56 -51.45
N LEU A 127 -13.08 -31.06 -50.41
CA LEU A 127 -14.53 -31.13 -50.08
C LEU A 127 -14.72 -31.29 -48.53
N HIS A 128 -15.70 -30.56 -47.93
CA HIS A 128 -16.78 -30.97 -46.98
C HIS A 128 -16.54 -32.00 -45.81
N ARG A 129 -17.32 -32.03 -44.71
CA ARG A 129 -18.68 -31.48 -44.42
C ARG A 129 -18.97 -31.20 -42.92
N HIS A 130 -19.98 -30.35 -42.66
CA HIS A 130 -20.80 -30.26 -41.43
C HIS A 130 -21.82 -31.45 -41.35
N GLU A 131 -22.80 -31.63 -40.44
CA GLU A 131 -23.64 -30.83 -39.50
C GLU A 131 -23.85 -31.62 -38.17
N ILE A 132 -24.08 -31.05 -36.97
CA ILE A 132 -25.24 -30.28 -36.43
C ILE A 132 -26.61 -31.03 -36.45
N ALA A 133 -27.08 -31.50 -35.28
CA ALA A 133 -28.50 -31.46 -34.84
C ALA A 133 -28.69 -31.95 -33.38
N SER A 134 -29.76 -31.49 -32.73
CA SER A 134 -30.17 -31.75 -31.34
C SER A 134 -31.15 -32.93 -31.15
N THR A 135 -31.26 -33.52 -29.94
CA THR A 135 -32.51 -33.53 -29.11
C THR A 135 -32.41 -34.28 -27.75
N SER A 136 -32.91 -33.62 -26.69
CA SER A 136 -33.77 -34.12 -25.56
C SER A 136 -33.42 -35.30 -24.60
N ILE A 137 -33.39 -34.96 -23.29
CA ILE A 137 -34.19 -35.53 -22.16
C ILE A 137 -33.72 -36.78 -21.35
N SER A 138 -33.96 -36.69 -20.02
CA SER A 138 -34.08 -37.69 -18.93
C SER A 138 -32.87 -38.47 -18.36
N ASP A 139 -32.63 -38.22 -17.06
CA ASP A 139 -32.45 -39.17 -15.93
C ASP A 139 -31.92 -40.61 -16.19
N THR A 140 -30.94 -41.14 -15.45
CA THR A 140 -31.14 -41.50 -14.02
C THR A 140 -29.86 -41.92 -13.25
N ARG A 141 -29.81 -41.51 -11.97
CA ARG A 141 -29.28 -42.18 -10.75
C ARG A 141 -28.37 -43.43 -10.81
N LYS A 142 -27.26 -43.31 -10.03
CA LYS A 142 -26.69 -44.26 -9.03
C LYS A 142 -25.89 -45.52 -9.45
N ALA A 143 -24.67 -45.58 -8.89
CA ALA A 143 -23.99 -46.76 -8.29
C ALA A 143 -23.51 -47.89 -9.24
N THR A 144 -22.60 -48.83 -8.88
CA THR A 144 -22.00 -49.20 -7.56
C THR A 144 -20.58 -49.80 -7.73
N THR A 145 -19.90 -50.08 -6.62
CA THR A 145 -18.86 -51.12 -6.33
C THR A 145 -18.71 -52.33 -7.29
N SER A 146 -17.60 -53.11 -7.37
CA SER A 146 -16.22 -53.09 -6.78
C SER A 146 -15.43 -54.33 -7.30
N THR A 147 -14.13 -54.43 -7.02
CA THR A 147 -13.21 -55.58 -7.28
C THR A 147 -12.96 -55.92 -8.77
N ARG A 148 -11.93 -56.71 -9.19
CA ARG A 148 -11.05 -57.65 -8.45
C ARG A 148 -9.64 -57.72 -9.09
N LYS A 149 -8.61 -58.09 -8.31
CA LYS A 149 -7.26 -58.45 -8.81
C LYS A 149 -7.26 -59.85 -9.44
N GLU A 150 -6.39 -60.12 -10.42
CA GLU A 150 -5.37 -61.18 -10.29
C GLU A 150 -4.29 -61.16 -11.40
N ASN A 151 -3.14 -61.82 -11.13
CA ASN A 151 -2.00 -61.96 -12.03
C ASN A 151 -1.99 -63.34 -12.70
N LYS A 152 -1.37 -63.48 -13.89
CA LYS A 152 -0.48 -64.62 -14.21
C LYS A 152 0.39 -64.41 -15.45
N SER A 153 1.63 -64.88 -15.33
CA SER A 153 2.67 -65.00 -16.37
C SER A 153 2.83 -66.45 -16.83
N ILE A 154 3.44 -66.74 -18.00
CA ILE A 154 4.19 -68.01 -18.25
C ILE A 154 5.09 -67.95 -19.53
N ARG A 155 6.35 -68.41 -19.41
CA ARG A 155 7.37 -68.97 -20.37
C ARG A 155 7.56 -68.36 -21.80
N ALA A 156 8.76 -68.15 -22.38
CA ALA A 156 10.04 -68.92 -22.54
C ALA A 156 9.99 -69.98 -23.70
N THR A 157 11.04 -70.39 -24.46
CA THR A 157 12.52 -70.57 -24.24
C THR A 157 13.42 -70.68 -25.53
N THR A 158 14.64 -70.08 -25.51
CA THR A 158 16.01 -70.64 -25.81
C THR A 158 16.50 -71.28 -27.15
N LYS A 159 17.66 -70.80 -27.70
CA LYS A 159 18.85 -71.51 -28.33
C LYS A 159 19.93 -70.47 -28.79
N ARG A 160 21.26 -70.52 -28.48
CA ARG A 160 22.46 -71.30 -28.98
C ARG A 160 22.83 -71.07 -30.48
N ASN A 161 24.09 -70.92 -30.96
CA ASN A 161 25.46 -70.91 -30.35
C ASN A 161 26.64 -70.37 -31.26
N THR A 162 27.57 -69.57 -30.69
CA THR A 162 29.08 -69.50 -30.83
C THR A 162 29.91 -69.64 -32.16
N ARG A 163 30.80 -68.65 -32.44
CA ARG A 163 32.26 -68.72 -32.81
C ARG A 163 32.89 -67.28 -32.74
N VAL A 164 34.00 -66.92 -32.07
CA VAL A 164 35.47 -67.20 -32.25
C VAL A 164 36.15 -66.27 -33.31
N THR A 165 37.24 -65.48 -33.11
CA THR A 165 38.12 -65.08 -31.95
C THR A 165 39.09 -63.90 -32.25
N LYS A 166 39.58 -63.18 -31.20
CA LYS A 166 40.88 -62.43 -31.02
C LYS A 166 41.31 -61.24 -31.94
N THR A 167 41.65 -60.07 -31.35
CA THR A 167 43.04 -59.52 -31.15
C THR A 167 43.14 -58.11 -30.48
N ARG A 168 44.15 -57.91 -29.62
CA ARG A 168 44.72 -56.69 -28.93
C ARG A 168 45.93 -57.17 -28.05
N PRO A 169 46.70 -56.39 -27.22
CA PRO A 169 46.72 -54.95 -26.91
C PRO A 169 47.73 -54.18 -27.80
N PRO A 170 48.94 -53.66 -27.43
CA PRO A 170 49.72 -53.54 -26.15
C PRO A 170 49.37 -52.24 -25.34
N CYS A 171 49.78 -51.93 -24.08
CA CYS A 171 51.06 -51.69 -23.32
C CYS A 171 51.72 -50.30 -23.58
N THR A 172 52.27 -49.52 -22.63
CA THR A 172 52.59 -49.59 -21.15
C THR A 172 53.05 -48.16 -20.69
N ASP A 173 53.40 -47.73 -19.46
CA ASP A 173 53.11 -47.93 -18.00
C ASP A 173 54.20 -47.11 -17.20
N VAL A 174 54.24 -46.72 -15.89
CA VAL A 174 53.41 -46.74 -14.65
C VAL A 174 54.08 -45.82 -13.56
N THR A 175 53.56 -45.71 -12.31
CA THR A 175 54.16 -45.27 -11.00
C THR A 175 54.33 -43.78 -10.58
N ILE A 176 53.48 -43.33 -9.64
CA ILE A 176 53.71 -42.98 -8.20
C ILE A 176 54.99 -42.17 -7.74
N THR A 177 54.73 -40.99 -7.11
CA THR A 177 55.39 -40.12 -6.06
C THR A 177 56.87 -40.32 -5.58
N PRO A 178 57.61 -39.33 -4.98
CA PRO A 178 57.11 -38.13 -4.21
C PRO A 178 57.89 -36.76 -4.28
N VAL A 179 57.26 -35.73 -3.67
CA VAL A 179 57.74 -34.57 -2.83
C VAL A 179 59.28 -34.45 -2.62
N PRO A 180 59.95 -33.25 -2.76
CA PRO A 180 59.69 -32.05 -1.95
C PRO A 180 59.92 -30.65 -2.60
N SER A 181 59.79 -29.61 -1.77
CA SER A 181 59.89 -28.16 -2.03
C SER A 181 61.32 -27.57 -2.05
N SER A 182 61.55 -26.49 -2.80
CA SER A 182 62.41 -25.36 -2.37
C SER A 182 62.29 -24.12 -3.27
N GLU A 183 62.31 -22.95 -2.62
CA GLU A 183 62.98 -21.70 -2.99
C GLU A 183 62.81 -20.97 -4.35
N SER A 184 62.91 -19.65 -4.24
CA SER A 184 63.16 -18.67 -5.33
C SER A 184 64.62 -18.15 -5.15
N PRO A 185 65.30 -17.46 -6.11
CA PRO A 185 64.71 -16.41 -6.94
C PRO A 185 65.34 -16.11 -8.34
N ASN A 186 64.77 -15.08 -8.98
CA ASN A 186 65.45 -13.99 -9.72
C ASN A 186 65.72 -14.02 -11.25
N LYS A 187 65.49 -12.81 -11.82
CA LYS A 187 66.06 -12.13 -13.01
C LYS A 187 65.54 -12.39 -14.44
N MET A 188 64.90 -11.33 -14.95
CA MET A 188 64.55 -11.01 -16.35
C MET A 188 65.75 -11.01 -17.33
N THR A 189 65.48 -11.16 -18.64
CA THR A 189 65.49 -10.08 -19.67
C THR A 189 65.03 -10.64 -21.04
N THR A 190 63.97 -10.09 -21.70
CA THR A 190 63.97 -9.08 -22.81
C THR A 190 64.96 -9.35 -23.96
N ARG A 191 64.62 -9.17 -25.26
CA ARG A 191 63.55 -8.35 -25.89
C ARG A 191 63.13 -8.93 -27.26
N SER A 192 61.98 -8.51 -27.77
CA SER A 192 61.48 -8.80 -29.13
C SER A 192 62.20 -8.04 -30.25
N GLN A 193 62.15 -8.58 -31.48
CA GLN A 193 62.39 -7.83 -32.73
C GLN A 193 61.06 -7.28 -33.28
N VAL A 194 61.05 -6.03 -33.74
CA VAL A 194 60.11 -5.52 -34.76
C VAL A 194 60.91 -4.58 -35.68
N ARG A 195 60.61 -4.60 -36.98
CA ARG A 195 61.33 -3.87 -38.03
C ARG A 195 60.77 -2.45 -38.17
N SER A 196 61.63 -1.47 -38.44
CA SER A 196 61.23 -0.07 -38.67
C SER A 196 60.90 0.22 -40.14
N SER A 197 60.07 1.25 -40.35
CA SER A 197 60.06 2.08 -41.55
C SER A 197 60.11 3.55 -41.12
N ASN A 198 60.85 4.38 -41.86
CA ASN A 198 61.32 5.68 -41.36
C ASN A 198 60.57 6.86 -42.00
N THR A 199 60.39 7.92 -41.23
CA THR A 199 60.50 9.30 -41.75
C THR A 199 61.41 10.08 -40.79
N ASN A 200 62.39 10.79 -41.34
CA ASN A 200 63.43 11.47 -40.55
C ASN A 200 63.10 12.95 -40.35
N LEU A 201 63.10 13.41 -39.11
CA LEU A 201 63.34 14.80 -38.75
C LEU A 201 64.26 14.82 -37.53
N ASN A 202 65.40 15.51 -37.63
CA ASN A 202 66.43 15.47 -36.61
C ASN A 202 66.03 16.28 -35.37
N CYS A 203 65.98 15.61 -34.22
CA CYS A 203 66.15 16.24 -32.92
C CYS A 203 67.07 15.35 -32.08
N SER A 204 68.13 15.92 -31.52
CA SER A 204 69.05 15.23 -30.63
C SER A 204 68.33 14.94 -29.30
N ILE A 205 68.09 13.67 -28.99
CA ILE A 205 67.40 13.25 -27.76
C ILE A 205 68.37 12.46 -26.88
N ASP A 206 68.61 12.93 -25.67
CA ASP A 206 69.53 12.31 -24.71
C ASP A 206 69.10 10.89 -24.34
N THR A 207 69.83 9.91 -24.86
CA THR A 207 69.58 8.47 -24.62
C THR A 207 69.84 8.06 -23.18
N GLU A 208 70.64 8.81 -22.42
CA GLU A 208 70.77 8.64 -20.96
C GLU A 208 69.47 8.97 -20.22
N THR A 209 68.79 10.05 -20.61
CA THR A 209 67.60 10.56 -19.92
C THR A 209 66.42 9.61 -20.06
N ILE A 210 66.29 8.95 -21.22
CA ILE A 210 65.32 7.87 -21.43
C ILE A 210 65.67 6.63 -20.59
N ASN A 211 66.93 6.21 -20.57
CA ASN A 211 67.37 5.06 -19.76
C ASN A 211 67.19 5.27 -18.25
N LYS A 212 67.42 6.49 -17.73
CA LYS A 212 67.09 6.85 -16.34
C LYS A 212 65.59 6.74 -16.08
N ARG A 213 64.73 7.24 -16.99
CA ARG A 213 63.26 7.17 -16.84
C ARG A 213 62.72 5.74 -16.92
N GLU A 214 63.24 4.86 -17.78
CA GLU A 214 62.84 3.44 -17.79
C GLU A 214 63.29 2.69 -16.53
N ARG A 215 64.50 2.95 -16.03
CA ARG A 215 64.98 2.35 -14.77
C ARG A 215 64.15 2.82 -13.57
N GLN A 216 63.84 4.10 -13.46
CA GLN A 216 62.96 4.65 -12.42
C GLN A 216 61.53 4.08 -12.49
N ARG A 217 60.96 3.89 -13.69
CA ARG A 217 59.65 3.24 -13.85
C ARG A 217 59.67 1.78 -13.39
N LYS A 218 60.73 1.02 -13.66
CA LYS A 218 60.88 -0.38 -13.20
C LYS A 218 61.15 -0.52 -11.69
N SER A 219 61.80 0.46 -11.05
CA SER A 219 61.92 0.46 -9.58
C SER A 219 60.60 0.85 -8.91
N GLN A 220 59.85 1.81 -9.45
CA GLN A 220 58.55 2.21 -8.91
C GLN A 220 57.43 1.18 -9.15
N SER A 221 57.49 0.39 -10.23
CA SER A 221 56.47 -0.65 -10.48
C SER A 221 56.47 -1.73 -9.39
N ASN A 222 57.64 -2.19 -8.97
CA ASN A 222 57.78 -3.33 -8.07
C ASN A 222 57.42 -3.01 -6.60
N GLN A 223 57.35 -1.73 -6.22
CA GLN A 223 56.91 -1.31 -4.88
C GLN A 223 55.40 -1.07 -4.80
N ARG A 224 54.74 -0.67 -5.90
CA ARG A 224 53.27 -0.50 -5.94
C ARG A 224 52.49 -1.78 -6.15
N THR A 225 53.11 -2.83 -6.67
CA THR A 225 52.47 -4.14 -6.88
C THR A 225 51.90 -4.79 -5.60
N PRO A 226 52.62 -4.89 -4.46
CA PRO A 226 52.04 -5.47 -3.24
C PRO A 226 50.84 -4.66 -2.72
N GLU A 227 50.96 -3.33 -2.63
CA GLU A 227 49.90 -2.43 -2.16
C GLU A 227 48.64 -2.51 -3.03
N LEU A 228 48.78 -2.61 -4.36
CA LEU A 228 47.64 -2.78 -5.27
C LEU A 228 46.97 -4.15 -5.10
N VAL A 229 47.77 -5.21 -4.91
CA VAL A 229 47.28 -6.58 -4.67
C VAL A 229 46.57 -6.68 -3.31
N GLU A 230 47.10 -6.04 -2.28
CA GLU A 230 46.48 -5.97 -0.94
C GLU A 230 45.12 -5.26 -0.98
N ASN A 231 45.00 -4.13 -1.70
CA ASN A 231 43.72 -3.47 -1.92
C ASN A 231 42.69 -4.37 -2.63
N ILE A 232 43.11 -5.13 -3.65
CA ILE A 232 42.25 -6.09 -4.35
C ILE A 232 41.83 -7.25 -3.43
N ILE A 233 42.77 -7.79 -2.63
CA ILE A 233 42.49 -8.83 -1.63
C ILE A 233 41.50 -8.32 -0.58
N ASN A 234 41.62 -7.07 -0.13
CA ASN A 234 40.69 -6.47 0.83
C ASN A 234 39.26 -6.34 0.25
N VAL A 235 39.11 -5.99 -1.03
CA VAL A 235 37.79 -5.99 -1.71
C VAL A 235 37.23 -7.42 -1.79
N PHE A 236 38.03 -8.41 -2.21
CA PHE A 236 37.58 -9.82 -2.25
C PHE A 236 37.24 -10.38 -0.87
N LYS A 237 37.96 -9.95 0.17
CA LYS A 237 37.70 -10.31 1.57
C LYS A 237 36.33 -9.77 2.03
N LEU A 238 36.04 -8.49 1.78
CA LEU A 238 34.72 -7.89 2.11
C LEU A 238 33.58 -8.57 1.34
N LEU A 239 33.76 -8.81 0.03
CA LEU A 239 32.77 -9.54 -0.79
C LEU A 239 32.54 -10.97 -0.28
N GLY A 240 33.62 -11.67 0.09
CA GLY A 240 33.57 -13.02 0.65
C GLY A 240 32.89 -13.08 2.01
N GLN A 241 33.14 -12.09 2.89
CA GLN A 241 32.47 -11.97 4.18
C GLN A 241 30.97 -11.65 4.01
N GLY A 242 30.60 -10.70 3.14
CA GLY A 242 29.20 -10.40 2.83
C GLY A 242 28.45 -11.61 2.27
N LEU A 243 29.08 -12.37 1.36
CA LEU A 243 28.54 -13.63 0.84
C LEU A 243 28.43 -14.72 1.92
N GLN A 244 29.39 -14.81 2.84
CA GLN A 244 29.35 -15.73 3.97
C GLN A 244 28.15 -15.44 4.88
N HIS A 245 27.97 -14.20 5.32
CA HIS A 245 26.83 -13.80 6.16
C HIS A 245 25.48 -14.00 5.43
N LEU A 246 25.40 -13.68 4.13
CA LEU A 246 24.22 -13.98 3.31
C LEU A 246 23.94 -15.49 3.23
N SER A 247 24.96 -16.34 3.04
CA SER A 247 24.80 -17.80 3.04
C SER A 247 24.32 -18.35 4.40
N GLN A 248 24.62 -17.63 5.48
CA GLN A 248 24.18 -17.88 6.86
C GLN A 248 22.81 -17.24 7.18
N PHE A 249 22.24 -16.47 6.26
CA PHE A 249 21.02 -15.65 6.39
C PHE A 249 21.10 -14.49 7.39
N GLU A 250 22.31 -14.04 7.72
CA GLU A 250 22.61 -12.88 8.57
C GLU A 250 22.52 -11.56 7.76
N CYS A 251 21.38 -11.37 7.11
CA CYS A 251 21.21 -10.43 5.98
C CYS A 251 21.50 -8.96 6.33
N ARG A 252 21.33 -8.53 7.58
CA ARG A 252 21.67 -7.16 8.03
C ARG A 252 23.17 -6.90 7.99
N GLN A 253 23.97 -7.85 8.51
CA GLN A 253 25.45 -7.76 8.49
C GLN A 253 25.99 -7.87 7.06
N ALA A 254 25.34 -8.69 6.21
CA ALA A 254 25.67 -8.75 4.78
C ALA A 254 25.43 -7.41 4.06
N ILE A 255 24.31 -6.73 4.32
CA ILE A 255 24.01 -5.38 3.80
C ILE A 255 25.07 -4.38 4.26
N GLU A 256 25.33 -4.29 5.58
CA GLU A 256 26.34 -3.39 6.15
C GLU A 256 27.71 -3.60 5.49
N LEU A 257 28.15 -4.85 5.34
CA LEU A 257 29.41 -5.18 4.66
C LEU A 257 29.42 -4.78 3.18
N PHE A 258 28.35 -5.06 2.42
CA PHE A 258 28.26 -4.64 1.01
C PHE A 258 28.25 -3.11 0.86
N GLU A 259 27.60 -2.37 1.77
CA GLU A 259 27.58 -0.90 1.78
C GLU A 259 28.93 -0.28 2.17
N THR A 260 29.78 -0.97 2.94
CA THR A 260 31.17 -0.49 3.20
C THR A 260 32.08 -0.54 1.96
N ILE A 261 31.69 -1.27 0.91
CA ILE A 261 32.50 -1.41 -0.30
C ILE A 261 32.42 -0.13 -1.14
N SER A 262 33.55 0.31 -1.70
CA SER A 262 33.62 1.54 -2.49
C SER A 262 32.57 1.58 -3.61
N LEU A 263 31.96 2.75 -3.83
CA LEU A 263 30.80 2.96 -4.72
C LEU A 263 30.94 2.37 -6.15
N LYS A 264 32.16 2.29 -6.68
CA LYS A 264 32.44 1.68 -8.00
C LYS A 264 32.21 0.17 -8.04
N HIS A 265 32.39 -0.52 -6.93
CA HIS A 265 32.16 -1.96 -6.80
C HIS A 265 30.75 -2.27 -6.28
N LEU A 266 30.16 -1.37 -5.47
CA LEU A 266 28.76 -1.46 -5.02
C LEU A 266 27.78 -1.55 -6.21
N HIS A 267 27.93 -0.68 -7.21
CA HIS A 267 27.07 -0.70 -8.41
C HIS A 267 27.45 -1.77 -9.46
N THR A 268 28.15 -2.85 -9.09
CA THR A 268 28.33 -4.00 -9.99
C THR A 268 27.08 -4.89 -9.94
N PRO A 269 26.68 -5.54 -11.06
CA PRO A 269 25.44 -6.34 -11.08
C PRO A 269 25.50 -7.51 -10.08
N TRP A 270 26.69 -8.08 -9.85
CA TRP A 270 26.89 -9.12 -8.84
C TRP A 270 26.56 -8.63 -7.43
N VAL A 271 27.10 -7.47 -7.00
CA VAL A 271 26.82 -6.92 -5.67
C VAL A 271 25.36 -6.49 -5.56
N LEU A 272 24.80 -5.84 -6.59
CA LEU A 272 23.40 -5.42 -6.60
C LEU A 272 22.43 -6.61 -6.50
N SER A 273 22.67 -7.73 -7.20
CA SER A 273 21.86 -8.96 -7.03
C SER A 273 21.96 -9.55 -5.62
N HIS A 274 23.17 -9.61 -5.03
CA HIS A 274 23.34 -10.15 -3.68
C HIS A 274 22.72 -9.24 -2.60
N LEU A 275 22.82 -7.92 -2.76
CA LEU A 275 22.18 -6.92 -1.92
C LEU A 275 20.64 -7.01 -2.03
N ALA A 276 20.10 -7.11 -3.23
CA ALA A 276 18.66 -7.31 -3.46
C ALA A 276 18.16 -8.64 -2.87
N ASN A 277 18.99 -9.69 -2.88
CA ASN A 277 18.71 -10.95 -2.20
C ASN A 277 18.73 -10.83 -0.67
N CYS A 278 19.60 -10.01 -0.08
CA CYS A 278 19.53 -9.70 1.36
C CYS A 278 18.17 -9.08 1.73
N TYR A 279 17.68 -8.10 0.96
CA TYR A 279 16.35 -7.50 1.19
C TYR A 279 15.20 -8.49 0.93
N TYR A 280 15.30 -9.36 -0.08
CA TYR A 280 14.34 -10.44 -0.31
C TYR A 280 14.22 -11.38 0.89
N HIS A 281 15.34 -11.80 1.49
CA HIS A 281 15.34 -12.65 2.69
C HIS A 281 14.89 -11.91 3.97
N LEU A 282 14.96 -10.58 3.99
CA LEU A 282 14.34 -9.75 5.04
C LEU A 282 12.84 -9.47 4.77
N HIS A 283 12.26 -10.03 3.70
CA HIS A 283 10.89 -9.80 3.22
C HIS A 283 10.60 -8.33 2.82
N ASP A 284 11.63 -7.52 2.61
CA ASP A 284 11.55 -6.15 2.09
C ASP A 284 11.53 -6.20 0.55
N TYR A 285 10.42 -6.73 0.02
CA TYR A 285 10.21 -6.91 -1.41
C TYR A 285 10.23 -5.56 -2.17
N GLN A 286 9.83 -4.46 -1.53
CA GLN A 286 9.86 -3.13 -2.13
C GLN A 286 11.31 -2.66 -2.38
N LYS A 287 12.20 -2.69 -1.37
CA LYS A 287 13.62 -2.33 -1.60
C LYS A 287 14.32 -3.31 -2.53
N SER A 288 14.03 -4.61 -2.40
CA SER A 288 14.56 -5.63 -3.31
C SER A 288 14.19 -5.33 -4.77
N SER A 289 12.93 -4.99 -5.05
CA SER A 289 12.45 -4.63 -6.39
C SER A 289 13.10 -3.35 -6.93
N LEU A 290 13.30 -2.33 -6.08
CA LEU A 290 13.99 -1.09 -6.47
C LEU A 290 15.46 -1.34 -6.86
N ILE A 291 16.19 -2.17 -6.12
CA ILE A 291 17.60 -2.50 -6.42
C ILE A 291 17.69 -3.36 -7.69
N TYR A 292 16.78 -4.33 -7.88
CA TYR A 292 16.71 -5.08 -9.14
C TYR A 292 16.36 -4.19 -10.34
N ARG A 293 15.48 -3.18 -10.16
CA ARG A 293 15.18 -2.19 -11.20
C ARG A 293 16.40 -1.31 -11.52
N GLU A 294 17.18 -0.88 -10.51
CA GLU A 294 18.48 -0.21 -10.73
C GLU A 294 19.42 -1.11 -11.54
N LEU A 295 19.58 -2.38 -11.14
CA LEU A 295 20.41 -3.36 -11.83
C LEU A 295 20.00 -3.50 -13.30
N ARG A 296 18.71 -3.70 -13.60
CA ARG A 296 18.20 -3.83 -14.99
C ARG A 296 18.48 -2.56 -15.81
N THR A 297 18.27 -1.36 -15.25
CA THR A 297 18.55 -0.10 -15.97
C THR A 297 20.03 0.13 -16.27
N LYS A 298 20.94 -0.35 -15.40
CA LYS A 298 22.40 -0.26 -15.61
C LYS A 298 22.97 -1.40 -16.46
N PHE A 299 22.37 -2.59 -16.39
CA PHE A 299 22.85 -3.82 -17.04
C PHE A 299 21.68 -4.62 -17.67
N PRO A 300 21.09 -4.17 -18.79
CA PRO A 300 19.93 -4.84 -19.42
C PRO A 300 20.20 -6.29 -19.87
N TYR A 301 21.45 -6.63 -20.13
CA TYR A 301 21.90 -7.98 -20.52
C TYR A 301 22.27 -8.89 -19.34
N HIS A 302 22.17 -8.42 -18.10
CA HIS A 302 22.40 -9.26 -16.93
C HIS A 302 21.15 -10.10 -16.62
N ILE A 303 21.33 -11.42 -16.49
CA ILE A 303 20.24 -12.40 -16.29
C ILE A 303 20.40 -13.19 -14.96
N ASP A 304 21.63 -13.39 -14.47
CA ASP A 304 21.92 -14.24 -13.32
C ASP A 304 21.26 -13.73 -12.01
N GLY A 305 20.48 -14.58 -11.34
CA GLY A 305 19.79 -14.24 -10.10
C GLY A 305 18.40 -13.61 -10.29
N LEU A 306 17.97 -13.30 -11.52
CA LEU A 306 16.66 -12.69 -11.76
C LEU A 306 15.48 -13.64 -11.54
N GLU A 307 15.71 -14.93 -11.32
CA GLU A 307 14.71 -15.84 -10.75
C GLU A 307 14.23 -15.37 -9.36
N TYR A 308 15.11 -14.74 -8.56
CA TYR A 308 14.71 -14.09 -7.31
C TYR A 308 13.91 -12.81 -7.57
N TYR A 309 14.30 -11.99 -8.56
CA TYR A 309 13.52 -10.79 -8.92
C TYR A 309 12.10 -11.13 -9.39
N SER A 310 11.94 -12.14 -10.24
CA SER A 310 10.61 -12.61 -10.65
C SER A 310 9.77 -13.12 -9.48
N THR A 311 10.41 -13.70 -8.45
CA THR A 311 9.76 -14.11 -7.20
C THR A 311 9.37 -12.91 -6.34
N VAL A 312 10.20 -11.85 -6.30
CA VAL A 312 9.89 -10.56 -5.63
C VAL A 312 8.66 -9.90 -6.26
N LEU A 313 8.59 -9.84 -7.59
CA LEU A 313 7.43 -9.26 -8.29
C LEU A 313 6.15 -10.08 -8.09
N TRP A 314 6.26 -11.42 -8.05
CA TRP A 314 5.15 -12.32 -7.69
C TRP A 314 4.63 -12.05 -6.27
N HIS A 315 5.52 -11.86 -5.28
CA HIS A 315 5.11 -11.47 -3.92
C HIS A 315 4.48 -10.08 -3.84
N LEU A 316 4.93 -9.12 -4.65
CA LEU A 316 4.34 -7.78 -4.76
C LEU A 316 3.01 -7.76 -5.55
N LYS A 317 2.69 -8.85 -6.28
CA LYS A 317 1.57 -8.94 -7.23
C LYS A 317 1.62 -7.89 -8.34
N ASP A 318 2.83 -7.52 -8.78
CA ASP A 318 3.08 -6.60 -9.90
C ASP A 318 3.09 -7.41 -11.21
N ASP A 319 1.91 -7.62 -11.78
CA ASP A 319 1.67 -8.41 -12.99
C ASP A 319 2.32 -7.79 -14.22
N ILE A 320 2.23 -6.46 -14.37
CA ILE A 320 2.82 -5.71 -15.48
C ILE A 320 4.35 -5.80 -15.45
N ALA A 321 5.00 -5.59 -14.30
CA ALA A 321 6.46 -5.72 -14.20
C ALA A 321 6.93 -7.17 -14.36
N LEU A 322 6.15 -8.15 -13.89
CA LEU A 322 6.50 -9.57 -14.02
C LEU A 322 6.34 -10.08 -15.46
N ALA A 323 5.31 -9.64 -16.17
CA ALA A 323 5.10 -9.95 -17.58
C ALA A 323 6.16 -9.31 -18.49
N THR A 324 6.50 -8.03 -18.25
CA THR A 324 7.58 -7.35 -19.00
C THR A 324 8.95 -7.99 -18.73
N LEU A 325 9.28 -8.30 -17.48
CA LEU A 325 10.48 -9.07 -17.15
C LEU A 325 10.51 -10.43 -17.85
N ALA A 326 9.40 -11.19 -17.84
CA ALA A 326 9.34 -12.49 -18.50
C ALA A 326 9.53 -12.39 -20.02
N HIS A 327 9.01 -11.34 -20.67
CA HIS A 327 9.25 -11.06 -22.08
C HIS A 327 10.73 -10.75 -22.34
N GLU A 328 11.29 -9.73 -21.67
CA GLU A 328 12.68 -9.30 -21.82
C GLU A 328 13.69 -10.46 -21.63
N LEU A 329 13.47 -11.32 -20.64
CA LEU A 329 14.37 -12.44 -20.37
C LEU A 329 14.26 -13.57 -21.41
N THR A 330 13.07 -13.82 -21.97
CA THR A 330 12.91 -14.82 -23.04
C THR A 330 13.39 -14.33 -24.41
N GLU A 331 13.41 -13.01 -24.65
CA GLU A 331 14.06 -12.40 -25.81
C GLU A 331 15.58 -12.34 -25.70
N THR A 332 16.13 -12.00 -24.52
CA THR A 332 17.58 -11.87 -24.31
C THR A 332 18.31 -13.21 -24.22
N ASP A 333 17.83 -14.18 -23.43
CA ASP A 333 18.25 -15.57 -23.57
C ASP A 333 17.15 -16.60 -23.22
N ARG A 334 16.64 -17.24 -24.27
CA ARG A 334 15.68 -18.36 -24.19
C ARG A 334 16.30 -19.68 -23.71
N LYS A 335 17.63 -19.78 -23.57
CA LYS A 335 18.33 -20.96 -23.04
C LYS A 335 18.64 -20.84 -21.54
N HIS A 336 18.59 -19.65 -20.96
CA HIS A 336 18.83 -19.48 -19.53
C HIS A 336 17.63 -19.98 -18.70
N PRO A 337 17.84 -20.71 -17.58
CA PRO A 337 16.75 -21.19 -16.74
C PRO A 337 15.96 -20.07 -16.08
N ALA A 338 16.59 -18.96 -15.67
CA ALA A 338 15.92 -17.86 -14.98
C ALA A 338 14.81 -17.22 -15.83
N SER A 339 14.99 -17.14 -17.15
CA SER A 339 13.99 -16.64 -18.10
C SER A 339 12.69 -17.45 -18.04
N TRP A 340 12.81 -18.79 -18.01
CA TRP A 340 11.67 -19.70 -17.89
C TRP A 340 11.09 -19.75 -16.48
N CYS A 341 11.90 -19.52 -15.44
CA CYS A 341 11.38 -19.30 -14.08
C CYS A 341 10.55 -18.00 -14.00
N ALA A 342 10.98 -16.92 -14.66
CA ALA A 342 10.22 -15.67 -14.73
C ALA A 342 8.91 -15.83 -15.50
N SER A 343 8.92 -16.50 -16.66
CA SER A 343 7.68 -16.84 -17.37
C SER A 343 6.75 -17.73 -16.53
N GLY A 344 7.31 -18.72 -15.81
CA GLY A 344 6.53 -19.59 -14.92
C GLY A 344 5.87 -18.82 -13.78
N ASN A 345 6.61 -17.93 -13.11
CA ASN A 345 6.07 -17.06 -12.06
C ASN A 345 4.99 -16.12 -12.62
N CYS A 346 5.16 -15.54 -13.82
CA CYS A 346 4.13 -14.73 -14.47
C CYS A 346 2.82 -15.50 -14.72
N LEU A 347 2.94 -16.73 -15.22
CA LEU A 347 1.78 -17.59 -15.50
C LEU A 347 1.09 -18.07 -14.22
N SER A 348 1.87 -18.35 -13.16
CA SER A 348 1.39 -18.69 -11.82
C SER A 348 0.58 -17.55 -11.19
N LEU A 349 1.07 -16.29 -11.29
CA LEU A 349 0.35 -15.10 -10.81
C LEU A 349 -0.99 -14.91 -11.54
N ASN A 350 -1.05 -15.24 -12.82
CA ASN A 350 -2.27 -15.20 -13.64
C ASN A 350 -3.17 -16.45 -13.45
N HIS A 351 -2.86 -17.33 -12.49
CA HIS A 351 -3.55 -18.60 -12.22
C HIS A 351 -3.53 -19.62 -13.38
N GLU A 352 -2.64 -19.46 -14.37
CA GLU A 352 -2.47 -20.36 -15.51
C GLU A 352 -1.53 -21.54 -15.19
N TYR A 353 -1.81 -22.26 -14.10
CA TYR A 353 -0.90 -23.24 -13.48
C TYR A 353 -0.38 -24.31 -14.46
N ASP A 354 -1.20 -24.81 -15.40
CA ASP A 354 -0.77 -25.78 -16.41
C ASP A 354 0.33 -25.24 -17.34
N LYS A 355 0.30 -23.94 -17.66
CA LYS A 355 1.34 -23.28 -18.46
C LYS A 355 2.56 -22.97 -17.60
N ALA A 356 2.37 -22.57 -16.34
CA ALA A 356 3.46 -22.35 -15.37
C ALA A 356 4.28 -23.64 -15.15
N ILE A 357 3.60 -24.77 -14.93
CA ILE A 357 4.19 -26.12 -14.82
C ILE A 357 5.03 -26.47 -16.07
N GLN A 358 4.58 -26.11 -17.27
CA GLN A 358 5.36 -26.32 -18.50
C GLN A 358 6.60 -25.43 -18.57
N ALA A 359 6.50 -24.16 -18.17
CA ALA A 359 7.64 -23.24 -18.10
C ALA A 359 8.70 -23.69 -17.08
N PHE A 360 8.31 -24.09 -15.86
CA PHE A 360 9.27 -24.60 -14.87
C PHE A 360 9.89 -25.95 -15.27
N LYS A 361 9.12 -26.85 -15.90
CA LYS A 361 9.68 -28.05 -16.55
C LYS A 361 10.72 -27.69 -17.62
N ARG A 362 10.51 -26.60 -18.37
CA ARG A 362 11.48 -26.12 -19.35
C ARG A 362 12.74 -25.53 -18.70
N ALA A 363 12.61 -24.80 -17.59
CA ALA A 363 13.76 -24.35 -16.79
C ALA A 363 14.61 -25.55 -16.31
N ILE A 364 13.98 -26.60 -15.79
CA ILE A 364 14.65 -27.83 -15.32
C ILE A 364 15.34 -28.59 -16.48
N GLN A 365 14.77 -28.59 -17.69
CA GLN A 365 15.42 -29.17 -18.88
C GLN A 365 16.69 -28.42 -19.28
N LEU A 366 16.79 -27.12 -18.97
CA LEU A 366 17.93 -26.27 -19.32
C LEU A 366 19.01 -26.30 -18.22
N ALA A 367 18.61 -26.36 -16.94
CA ALA A 367 19.50 -26.51 -15.80
C ALA A 367 19.00 -27.60 -14.82
N PRO A 368 19.32 -28.89 -15.06
CA PRO A 368 18.92 -30.01 -14.20
C PRO A 368 19.48 -29.97 -12.77
N GLU A 369 20.40 -29.05 -12.47
CA GLU A 369 21.04 -28.86 -11.17
C GLU A 369 20.43 -27.69 -10.36
N SER A 370 19.46 -26.95 -10.92
CA SER A 370 18.82 -25.81 -10.24
C SER A 370 17.78 -26.27 -9.21
N ASP A 371 18.12 -26.17 -7.92
CA ASP A 371 17.18 -26.45 -6.82
C ASP A 371 16.00 -25.47 -6.79
N CYS A 372 16.24 -24.21 -7.18
CA CYS A 372 15.21 -23.17 -7.32
C CYS A 372 14.10 -23.60 -8.30
N ALA A 373 14.46 -24.06 -9.50
CA ALA A 373 13.49 -24.46 -10.52
C ALA A 373 12.64 -25.68 -10.07
N TYR A 374 13.25 -26.67 -9.40
CA TYR A 374 12.51 -27.77 -8.77
C TYR A 374 11.60 -27.31 -7.63
N THR A 375 12.01 -26.30 -6.86
CA THR A 375 11.20 -25.75 -5.76
C THR A 375 9.98 -25.00 -6.27
N LEU A 376 10.13 -24.17 -7.31
CA LEU A 376 9.00 -23.47 -7.94
C LEU A 376 8.01 -24.48 -8.57
N LEU A 377 8.48 -25.48 -9.32
CA LEU A 377 7.63 -26.56 -9.84
C LEU A 377 6.92 -27.34 -8.71
N GLY A 378 7.58 -27.56 -7.57
CA GLY A 378 6.99 -28.19 -6.40
C GLY A 378 5.86 -27.36 -5.76
N ASN A 379 5.99 -26.04 -5.76
CA ASN A 379 4.94 -25.12 -5.29
C ASN A 379 3.71 -25.17 -6.20
N GLU A 380 3.89 -25.07 -7.52
CA GLU A 380 2.78 -25.17 -8.50
C GLU A 380 2.04 -26.50 -8.36
N TYR A 381 2.76 -27.62 -8.23
CA TYR A 381 2.13 -28.92 -7.97
C TYR A 381 1.41 -29.00 -6.62
N SER A 382 1.73 -28.14 -5.65
CA SER A 382 0.94 -28.02 -4.42
C SER A 382 -0.29 -27.13 -4.58
N LEU A 383 -0.30 -26.18 -5.52
CA LEU A 383 -1.49 -25.37 -5.86
C LEU A 383 -2.53 -26.18 -6.64
N VAL A 384 -2.07 -27.03 -7.58
CA VAL A 384 -2.92 -27.98 -8.35
C VAL A 384 -3.24 -29.26 -7.54
N ASP A 385 -2.81 -29.33 -6.28
CA ASP A 385 -2.99 -30.45 -5.33
C ASP A 385 -2.45 -31.83 -5.81
N GLU A 386 -1.53 -31.86 -6.77
CA GLU A 386 -0.77 -33.05 -7.18
C GLU A 386 0.35 -33.37 -6.19
N LEU A 387 -0.02 -33.59 -4.92
CA LEU A 387 0.88 -33.64 -3.76
C LEU A 387 2.03 -34.65 -3.90
N GLU A 388 1.83 -35.78 -4.59
CA GLU A 388 2.92 -36.75 -4.83
C GLU A 388 4.00 -36.21 -5.77
N ARG A 389 3.63 -35.44 -6.79
CA ARG A 389 4.57 -34.82 -7.73
C ARG A 389 5.29 -33.63 -7.08
N ALA A 390 4.58 -32.86 -6.25
CA ALA A 390 5.19 -31.84 -5.40
C ALA A 390 6.27 -32.45 -4.47
N MET A 391 5.93 -33.54 -3.76
CA MET A 391 6.88 -34.28 -2.92
C MET A 391 8.11 -34.77 -3.69
N ALA A 392 7.94 -35.26 -4.91
CA ALA A 392 9.07 -35.69 -5.75
C ALA A 392 9.99 -34.51 -6.13
N CYS A 393 9.41 -33.36 -6.48
CA CYS A 393 10.16 -32.15 -6.84
C CYS A 393 10.95 -31.59 -5.64
N PHE A 394 10.31 -31.44 -4.46
CA PHE A 394 11.01 -30.95 -3.26
C PHE A 394 12.11 -31.91 -2.79
N ARG A 395 11.89 -33.24 -2.86
CA ARG A 395 12.95 -34.23 -2.58
C ARG A 395 14.12 -34.09 -3.53
N LYS A 396 13.88 -33.79 -4.82
CA LYS A 396 14.96 -33.57 -5.79
C LYS A 396 15.70 -32.25 -5.54
N ALA A 397 15.00 -31.18 -5.17
CA ALA A 397 15.63 -29.93 -4.73
C ALA A 397 16.54 -30.13 -3.51
N ILE A 398 16.08 -30.88 -2.49
CA ILE A 398 16.87 -31.21 -1.28
C ILE A 398 18.10 -32.10 -1.60
N GLN A 399 18.00 -32.98 -2.61
CA GLN A 399 19.14 -33.78 -3.10
C GLN A 399 20.21 -32.93 -3.81
N LEU A 400 19.81 -31.84 -4.48
CA LEU A 400 20.72 -30.91 -5.15
C LEU A 400 21.33 -29.92 -4.15
N ASN A 401 20.50 -29.35 -3.27
CA ASN A 401 20.89 -28.38 -2.26
C ASN A 401 20.24 -28.75 -0.91
N SER A 402 21.01 -29.43 -0.05
CA SER A 402 20.56 -29.82 1.29
C SER A 402 20.28 -28.62 2.23
N ARG A 403 20.83 -27.44 1.91
CA ARG A 403 20.60 -26.17 2.61
C ARG A 403 19.41 -25.37 2.02
N SER A 404 18.66 -25.90 1.05
CA SER A 404 17.51 -25.20 0.45
C SER A 404 16.30 -25.13 1.39
N TYR A 405 16.24 -24.11 2.25
CA TYR A 405 15.16 -23.95 3.24
C TYR A 405 13.77 -23.89 2.59
N LYS A 406 13.66 -23.32 1.39
CA LYS A 406 12.42 -23.24 0.61
C LYS A 406 11.87 -24.62 0.28
N ALA A 407 12.73 -25.56 -0.14
CA ALA A 407 12.34 -26.93 -0.44
C ALA A 407 11.93 -27.73 0.82
N TRP A 408 12.63 -27.55 1.94
CA TRP A 408 12.22 -28.13 3.23
C TRP A 408 10.85 -27.60 3.69
N ASN A 409 10.61 -26.29 3.56
CA ASN A 409 9.32 -25.65 3.89
C ASN A 409 8.18 -26.13 2.98
N GLY A 410 8.41 -26.21 1.66
CA GLY A 410 7.43 -26.73 0.70
C GLY A 410 7.08 -28.20 0.96
N MET A 411 8.08 -29.05 1.23
CA MET A 411 7.85 -30.45 1.60
C MET A 411 7.08 -30.58 2.92
N ALA A 412 7.37 -29.72 3.91
CA ALA A 412 6.66 -29.68 5.18
C ALA A 412 5.19 -29.21 5.03
N MET A 413 4.94 -28.22 4.16
CA MET A 413 3.59 -27.78 3.79
C MET A 413 2.77 -28.87 3.10
N VAL A 414 3.38 -29.68 2.22
CA VAL A 414 2.70 -30.85 1.65
C VAL A 414 2.43 -31.93 2.71
N TYR A 415 3.33 -32.16 3.66
CA TYR A 415 3.05 -33.04 4.81
C TYR A 415 1.93 -32.50 5.72
N LEU A 416 1.81 -31.17 5.86
CA LEU A 416 0.72 -30.52 6.61
C LEU A 416 -0.63 -30.70 5.90
N LYS A 417 -0.69 -30.53 4.57
CA LYS A 417 -1.88 -30.86 3.75
C LYS A 417 -2.28 -32.34 3.84
N GLN A 418 -1.32 -33.24 3.98
CA GLN A 418 -1.55 -34.68 4.18
C GLN A 418 -1.82 -35.09 5.63
N GLU A 419 -2.05 -34.13 6.54
CA GLU A 419 -2.28 -34.33 7.99
C GLU A 419 -1.17 -35.09 8.74
N LYS A 420 0.02 -35.21 8.14
CA LYS A 420 1.18 -35.93 8.69
C LYS A 420 1.99 -35.01 9.60
N PHE A 421 1.34 -34.46 10.62
CA PHE A 421 1.83 -33.34 11.44
C PHE A 421 3.24 -33.57 12.03
N GLN A 422 3.56 -34.78 12.51
CA GLN A 422 4.91 -35.12 13.00
C GLN A 422 5.99 -35.04 11.92
N SER A 423 5.66 -35.44 10.68
CA SER A 423 6.57 -35.28 9.53
C SER A 423 6.68 -33.82 9.10
N ALA A 424 5.60 -33.04 9.20
CA ALA A 424 5.65 -31.61 8.95
C ALA A 424 6.55 -30.90 9.98
N GLU A 425 6.36 -31.15 11.28
CA GLU A 425 7.19 -30.61 12.38
C GLU A 425 8.69 -30.88 12.15
N PHE A 426 9.07 -32.12 11.83
CA PHE A 426 10.47 -32.46 11.55
C PHE A 426 11.06 -31.63 10.40
N ASN A 427 10.30 -31.45 9.31
CA ASN A 427 10.79 -30.75 8.12
C ASN A 427 10.79 -29.22 8.31
N PHE A 428 9.82 -28.64 9.00
CA PHE A 428 9.89 -27.24 9.44
C PHE A 428 11.06 -27.02 10.42
N THR A 429 11.31 -27.96 11.33
CA THR A 429 12.49 -27.91 12.22
C THR A 429 13.79 -27.92 11.43
N LYS A 430 13.90 -28.65 10.30
CA LYS A 430 15.06 -28.57 9.41
C LYS A 430 15.17 -27.22 8.71
N ALA A 431 14.06 -26.67 8.19
CA ALA A 431 14.03 -25.34 7.57
C ALA A 431 14.46 -24.23 8.55
N THR A 432 13.89 -24.21 9.75
CA THR A 432 14.21 -23.22 10.80
C THR A 432 15.64 -23.36 11.32
N ASN A 433 16.21 -24.57 11.36
CA ASN A 433 17.63 -24.74 11.71
C ASN A 433 18.59 -24.14 10.67
N ILE A 434 18.18 -24.07 9.39
CA ILE A 434 18.94 -23.47 8.30
C ILE A 434 18.83 -21.94 8.33
N PHE A 435 17.61 -21.42 8.50
CA PHE A 435 17.28 -19.99 8.50
C PHE A 435 16.53 -19.63 9.78
N ARG A 436 17.29 -19.43 10.87
CA ARG A 436 16.78 -19.25 12.25
C ARG A 436 16.08 -17.92 12.50
N THR A 437 16.32 -16.93 11.66
CA THR A 437 15.86 -15.54 11.80
C THR A 437 14.61 -15.23 10.97
N ASN A 438 13.98 -16.23 10.35
CA ASN A 438 12.77 -16.05 9.55
C ASN A 438 11.50 -16.27 10.41
N PRO A 439 10.65 -15.25 10.63
CA PRO A 439 9.43 -15.39 11.44
C PRO A 439 8.42 -16.39 10.85
N ASP A 440 8.24 -16.40 9.52
CA ASP A 440 7.23 -17.23 8.85
C ASP A 440 7.55 -18.72 8.97
N LEU A 441 8.84 -19.12 8.90
CA LEU A 441 9.26 -20.50 9.14
C LEU A 441 9.00 -20.95 10.59
N ILE A 442 9.23 -20.06 11.56
CA ILE A 442 8.91 -20.31 12.98
C ILE A 442 7.39 -20.42 13.17
N CYS A 443 6.61 -19.58 12.48
CA CYS A 443 5.16 -19.63 12.48
C CYS A 443 4.63 -20.95 11.91
N HIS A 444 5.15 -21.43 10.78
CA HIS A 444 4.78 -22.73 10.21
C HIS A 444 5.14 -23.90 11.14
N LEU A 445 6.30 -23.83 11.81
CA LEU A 445 6.68 -24.81 12.83
C LEU A 445 5.69 -24.80 14.02
N ALA A 446 5.32 -23.62 14.51
CA ALA A 446 4.33 -23.47 15.58
C ALA A 446 2.94 -24.02 15.18
N VAL A 447 2.49 -23.76 13.96
CA VAL A 447 1.23 -24.34 13.43
C VAL A 447 1.30 -25.88 13.40
N ALA A 448 2.42 -26.46 12.96
CA ALA A 448 2.60 -27.91 13.00
C ALA A 448 2.63 -28.46 14.44
N GLN A 449 3.29 -27.77 15.38
CA GLN A 449 3.32 -28.15 16.80
C GLN A 449 1.94 -28.08 17.47
N HIS A 450 1.15 -27.05 17.18
CA HIS A 450 -0.23 -26.95 17.62
C HIS A 450 -1.08 -28.13 17.10
N LYS A 451 -0.93 -28.52 15.83
CA LYS A 451 -1.58 -29.73 15.27
C LYS A 451 -1.03 -31.05 15.84
N CYS A 452 0.16 -31.05 16.44
CA CYS A 452 0.68 -32.14 17.28
C CYS A 452 0.26 -32.04 18.76
N ASN A 453 -0.77 -31.24 19.10
CA ASN A 453 -1.27 -30.99 20.45
C ASN A 453 -0.26 -30.34 21.42
N ARG A 454 0.81 -29.70 20.92
CA ARG A 454 1.83 -29.00 21.72
C ARG A 454 1.60 -27.49 21.76
N SER A 455 0.37 -27.08 22.07
CA SER A 455 -0.10 -25.69 21.95
C SER A 455 0.73 -24.66 22.74
N GLU A 456 1.16 -24.95 23.98
CA GLU A 456 2.01 -24.00 24.75
C GLU A 456 3.42 -23.84 24.14
N GLY A 457 4.00 -24.92 23.57
CA GLY A 457 5.25 -24.84 22.82
C GLY A 457 5.13 -24.00 21.55
N ALA A 458 4.02 -24.17 20.83
CA ALA A 458 3.68 -23.34 19.67
C ALA A 458 3.50 -21.86 20.05
N LEU A 459 2.88 -21.56 21.20
CA LEU A 459 2.70 -20.19 21.69
C LEU A 459 4.04 -19.55 22.06
N ALA A 460 4.96 -20.30 22.67
CA ALA A 460 6.33 -19.85 22.89
C ALA A 460 7.05 -19.52 21.57
N LEU A 461 7.01 -20.42 20.58
CA LEU A 461 7.60 -20.17 19.26
C LEU A 461 7.02 -18.93 18.55
N LEU A 462 5.70 -18.69 18.65
CA LEU A 462 5.09 -17.49 18.07
C LEU A 462 5.49 -16.21 18.81
N ASN A 463 5.64 -16.25 20.14
CA ASN A 463 6.22 -15.15 20.91
C ASN A 463 7.72 -14.93 20.58
N ASP A 464 8.46 -15.97 20.19
CA ASP A 464 9.84 -15.87 19.72
C ASP A 464 9.93 -15.21 18.34
N ALA A 465 9.07 -15.63 17.40
CA ALA A 465 8.95 -15.00 16.08
C ALA A 465 8.59 -13.51 16.19
N LEU A 466 7.65 -13.15 17.07
CA LEU A 466 7.23 -11.76 17.29
C LEU A 466 8.27 -10.90 18.03
N ARG A 467 9.31 -11.48 18.66
CA ARG A 467 10.49 -10.73 19.12
C ARG A 467 11.48 -10.43 18.00
N ILE A 468 11.45 -11.17 16.89
CA ILE A 468 12.26 -10.92 15.69
C ILE A 468 11.58 -9.89 14.78
N ASP A 469 10.27 -10.06 14.55
CA ASP A 469 9.42 -9.09 13.86
C ASP A 469 8.06 -8.92 14.56
N SER A 470 7.95 -7.84 15.33
CA SER A 470 6.73 -7.44 16.04
C SER A 470 5.52 -7.12 15.14
N LYS A 471 5.73 -6.89 13.84
CA LYS A 471 4.68 -6.49 12.88
C LYS A 471 4.24 -7.62 11.96
N ASN A 472 4.82 -8.82 12.07
CA ASN A 472 4.48 -9.93 11.20
C ASN A 472 3.00 -10.36 11.37
N ALA A 473 2.20 -10.10 10.34
CA ALA A 473 0.75 -10.34 10.36
C ALA A 473 0.41 -11.84 10.46
N LEU A 474 1.17 -12.71 9.80
CA LEU A 474 0.97 -14.16 9.81
C LEU A 474 1.20 -14.76 11.21
N CYS A 475 2.28 -14.35 11.88
CA CYS A 475 2.59 -14.73 13.26
C CYS A 475 1.49 -14.27 14.23
N LYS A 476 1.01 -13.02 14.10
CA LYS A 476 -0.10 -12.50 14.91
C LYS A 476 -1.42 -13.24 14.66
N PHE A 477 -1.74 -13.55 13.40
CA PHE A 477 -2.94 -14.29 13.03
C PHE A 477 -2.95 -15.70 13.66
N HIS A 478 -1.86 -16.45 13.52
CA HIS A 478 -1.75 -17.79 14.10
C HIS A 478 -1.66 -17.75 15.63
N LYS A 479 -1.05 -16.72 16.23
CA LYS A 479 -1.08 -16.51 17.71
C LYS A 479 -2.50 -16.27 18.21
N ALA A 480 -3.28 -15.41 17.55
CA ALA A 480 -4.68 -15.15 17.91
C ALA A 480 -5.55 -16.41 17.79
N GLY A 481 -5.41 -17.17 16.70
CA GLY A 481 -6.11 -18.45 16.52
C GLY A 481 -5.73 -19.51 17.58
N LEU A 482 -4.46 -19.53 18.00
CA LEU A 482 -3.98 -20.41 19.06
C LEU A 482 -4.49 -20.00 20.46
N LEU A 483 -4.50 -18.70 20.77
CA LEU A 483 -5.06 -18.16 22.02
C LEU A 483 -6.57 -18.42 22.11
N LEU A 484 -7.30 -18.33 20.99
CA LEU A 484 -8.72 -18.71 20.91
C LEU A 484 -8.93 -20.20 21.23
N HIS A 485 -8.06 -21.10 20.73
CA HIS A 485 -8.10 -22.53 21.07
C HIS A 485 -7.69 -22.81 22.53
N LEU A 486 -6.88 -21.94 23.15
CA LEU A 486 -6.51 -22.01 24.56
C LEU A 486 -7.51 -21.29 25.48
N GLU A 487 -8.68 -20.88 24.95
CA GLU A 487 -9.73 -20.13 25.66
C GLU A 487 -9.27 -18.78 26.29
N ARG A 488 -8.13 -18.26 25.84
CA ARG A 488 -7.52 -17.00 26.31
C ARG A 488 -8.08 -15.80 25.53
N TYR A 489 -9.40 -15.67 25.56
CA TYR A 489 -10.19 -14.77 24.70
C TYR A 489 -9.76 -13.29 24.77
N HIS A 490 -9.39 -12.78 25.95
CA HIS A 490 -8.96 -11.39 26.12
C HIS A 490 -7.59 -11.11 25.48
N GLU A 491 -6.64 -12.05 25.58
CA GLU A 491 -5.34 -11.95 24.90
C GLU A 491 -5.49 -12.11 23.38
N ALA A 492 -6.38 -13.01 22.94
CA ALA A 492 -6.72 -13.17 21.52
C ALA A 492 -7.30 -11.87 20.96
N LEU A 493 -8.21 -11.20 21.68
CA LEU A 493 -8.78 -9.91 21.29
C LEU A 493 -7.70 -8.84 21.14
N ALA A 494 -6.80 -8.68 22.12
CA ALA A 494 -5.74 -7.68 22.08
C ALA A 494 -4.75 -7.89 20.91
N GLU A 495 -4.41 -9.14 20.57
CA GLU A 495 -3.59 -9.47 19.39
C GLU A 495 -4.35 -9.23 18.08
N LEU A 496 -5.65 -9.52 18.02
CA LEU A 496 -6.49 -9.27 16.84
C LEU A 496 -6.74 -7.78 16.59
N GLU A 497 -6.85 -6.95 17.61
CA GLU A 497 -6.98 -5.50 17.43
C GLU A 497 -5.70 -4.88 16.86
N GLN A 498 -4.53 -5.37 17.29
CA GLN A 498 -3.25 -4.99 16.69
C GLN A 498 -3.11 -5.53 15.26
N LEU A 499 -3.56 -6.76 15.01
CA LEU A 499 -3.57 -7.34 13.66
C LEU A 499 -4.49 -6.58 12.70
N ARG A 500 -5.66 -6.12 13.17
CA ARG A 500 -6.59 -5.26 12.42
C ARG A 500 -5.95 -3.94 12.00
N GLN A 501 -5.06 -3.37 12.81
CA GLN A 501 -4.29 -2.16 12.44
C GLN A 501 -3.22 -2.44 11.36
N ILE A 502 -2.70 -3.67 11.29
CA ILE A 502 -1.65 -4.08 10.33
C ILE A 502 -2.27 -4.55 9.01
N ALA A 503 -3.38 -5.29 9.06
CA ALA A 503 -4.04 -5.92 7.92
C ALA A 503 -5.56 -5.64 7.91
N PRO A 504 -6.01 -4.37 7.78
CA PRO A 504 -7.43 -3.98 7.89
C PRO A 504 -8.34 -4.47 6.75
N LYS A 505 -7.79 -5.11 5.71
CA LYS A 505 -8.54 -5.65 4.56
C LYS A 505 -8.69 -7.18 4.58
N GLU A 506 -8.10 -7.85 5.58
CA GLU A 506 -8.05 -9.31 5.64
C GLU A 506 -9.30 -9.87 6.33
N SER A 507 -10.22 -10.49 5.55
CA SER A 507 -11.50 -11.00 6.05
C SER A 507 -11.34 -11.99 7.21
N LEU A 508 -10.30 -12.82 7.18
CA LEU A 508 -9.95 -13.78 8.23
C LEU A 508 -9.72 -13.14 9.60
N VAL A 509 -9.27 -11.88 9.68
CA VAL A 509 -9.08 -11.17 10.96
C VAL A 509 -10.44 -10.87 11.60
N TYR A 510 -11.41 -10.44 10.80
CA TYR A 510 -12.78 -10.16 11.25
C TYR A 510 -13.55 -11.45 11.60
N TYR A 511 -13.27 -12.56 10.91
CA TYR A 511 -13.77 -13.89 11.29
C TYR A 511 -13.25 -14.38 12.65
N LEU A 512 -11.98 -14.13 12.98
CA LEU A 512 -11.46 -14.45 14.31
C LEU A 512 -12.00 -13.49 15.38
N LEU A 513 -12.17 -12.19 15.07
CA LEU A 513 -12.84 -11.24 15.96
C LEU A 513 -14.28 -11.63 16.26
N SER A 514 -15.08 -12.00 15.25
CA SER A 514 -16.47 -12.43 15.47
C SER A 514 -16.54 -13.67 16.36
N LYS A 515 -15.67 -14.66 16.15
CA LYS A 515 -15.55 -15.81 17.06
C LYS A 515 -15.20 -15.41 18.49
N VAL A 516 -14.16 -14.60 18.70
CA VAL A 516 -13.77 -14.14 20.05
C VAL A 516 -14.92 -13.38 20.72
N HIS A 517 -15.63 -12.51 20.00
CA HIS A 517 -16.80 -11.80 20.53
C HIS A 517 -18.00 -12.74 20.81
N ARG A 518 -18.24 -13.79 20.02
CA ARG A 518 -19.27 -14.82 20.30
C ARG A 518 -18.94 -15.62 21.57
N HIS A 519 -17.69 -16.02 21.77
CA HIS A 519 -17.26 -16.67 23.02
C HIS A 519 -17.36 -15.74 24.23
N LEU A 520 -17.07 -14.45 24.07
CA LEU A 520 -17.28 -13.41 25.08
C LEU A 520 -18.75 -12.96 25.26
N LYS A 521 -19.73 -13.62 24.61
CA LYS A 521 -21.17 -13.29 24.61
C LYS A 521 -21.52 -11.89 24.10
N ASN A 522 -20.60 -11.22 23.42
CA ASN A 522 -20.78 -9.89 22.81
C ASN A 522 -21.40 -10.04 21.41
N PHE A 523 -22.64 -10.54 21.36
CA PHE A 523 -23.30 -10.95 20.12
C PHE A 523 -23.42 -9.83 19.07
N HIS A 524 -23.71 -8.59 19.47
CA HIS A 524 -23.79 -7.44 18.55
C HIS A 524 -22.47 -7.20 17.80
N TYR A 525 -21.33 -7.18 18.50
CA TYR A 525 -20.01 -7.09 17.86
C TYR A 525 -19.68 -8.34 17.03
N SER A 526 -20.12 -9.53 17.46
CA SER A 526 -19.97 -10.76 16.67
C SER A 526 -20.67 -10.66 15.30
N TYR A 527 -21.93 -10.21 15.25
CA TYR A 527 -22.66 -10.06 13.98
C TYR A 527 -22.06 -8.94 13.12
N MET A 528 -21.68 -7.80 13.71
CA MET A 528 -21.01 -6.70 13.01
C MET A 528 -19.70 -7.16 12.31
N TYR A 529 -18.80 -7.84 13.04
CA TYR A 529 -17.56 -8.35 12.46
C TYR A 529 -17.80 -9.53 11.50
N MET A 530 -18.88 -10.29 11.64
CA MET A 530 -19.26 -11.30 10.66
C MET A 530 -19.73 -10.68 9.34
N SER A 531 -20.52 -9.59 9.37
CA SER A 531 -20.85 -8.82 8.17
C SER A 531 -19.58 -8.36 7.46
N TRP A 532 -18.69 -7.65 8.16
CA TRP A 532 -17.46 -7.11 7.56
C TRP A 532 -16.55 -8.21 7.00
N CYS A 533 -16.57 -9.42 7.58
CA CYS A 533 -15.89 -10.58 7.00
C CYS A 533 -16.47 -11.01 5.64
N MET A 534 -17.80 -10.99 5.49
CA MET A 534 -18.50 -11.31 4.24
C MET A 534 -18.35 -10.19 3.21
N ASP A 535 -18.41 -8.93 3.65
CA ASP A 535 -18.25 -7.73 2.81
C ASP A 535 -16.83 -7.68 2.19
N LEU A 536 -15.81 -8.16 2.91
CA LEU A 536 -14.41 -8.21 2.44
C LEU A 536 -14.06 -9.43 1.56
N ASP A 537 -14.77 -10.54 1.67
CA ASP A 537 -14.62 -11.72 0.79
C ASP A 537 -15.99 -12.25 0.31
N PRO A 538 -16.69 -11.51 -0.58
CA PRO A 538 -18.00 -11.92 -1.09
C PRO A 538 -17.94 -13.14 -2.03
N LYS A 539 -16.72 -13.60 -2.39
CA LYS A 539 -16.52 -14.83 -3.18
C LYS A 539 -16.27 -16.05 -2.31
N GLY A 540 -15.99 -15.87 -1.02
CA GLY A 540 -15.74 -16.95 -0.07
C GLY A 540 -14.54 -17.82 -0.45
N ALA A 541 -13.41 -17.20 -0.79
CA ALA A 541 -12.20 -17.88 -1.26
C ALA A 541 -11.72 -18.99 -0.30
N ASN A 542 -12.02 -18.84 1.00
CA ASN A 542 -12.04 -19.96 1.94
C ASN A 542 -13.46 -20.54 2.05
N ASN A 543 -13.74 -21.67 1.36
CA ASN A 543 -15.00 -22.43 1.48
C ASN A 543 -15.39 -22.73 2.94
N GLN A 544 -14.38 -22.88 3.82
CA GLN A 544 -14.57 -23.08 5.26
C GLN A 544 -15.23 -21.89 5.98
N LEU A 545 -15.15 -20.66 5.47
CA LEU A 545 -15.83 -19.51 6.08
C LEU A 545 -17.35 -19.64 5.89
N LYS A 546 -17.78 -19.89 4.65
CA LYS A 546 -19.19 -20.04 4.30
C LYS A 546 -19.82 -21.24 5.02
N GLU A 547 -19.21 -22.42 4.92
CA GLU A 547 -19.69 -23.62 5.63
C GLU A 547 -19.84 -23.43 7.15
N ASN A 548 -18.94 -22.67 7.78
CA ASN A 548 -19.01 -22.43 9.22
C ASN A 548 -19.95 -21.29 9.61
N ALA A 549 -20.24 -20.35 8.70
CA ALA A 549 -21.28 -19.34 8.89
C ALA A 549 -22.68 -19.95 8.74
N ASP A 550 -22.90 -20.78 7.71
CA ASP A 550 -24.19 -21.44 7.46
C ASP A 550 -24.59 -22.35 8.63
N LYS A 551 -23.63 -23.12 9.18
CA LYS A 551 -23.79 -23.95 10.41
C LYS A 551 -23.96 -23.12 11.70
N LEU A 552 -23.77 -21.81 11.64
CA LEU A 552 -23.93 -20.88 12.76
C LEU A 552 -25.36 -20.33 12.77
N TYR A 553 -25.86 -19.92 11.60
CA TYR A 553 -27.27 -19.52 11.44
C TYR A 553 -28.23 -20.69 11.67
N SER A 554 -27.94 -21.88 11.13
CA SER A 554 -28.79 -23.08 11.27
C SER A 554 -28.85 -23.69 12.69
N LYS A 555 -28.38 -22.96 13.71
CA LYS A 555 -28.32 -23.42 15.10
C LYS A 555 -28.81 -22.38 16.11
N ASP A 556 -29.06 -21.16 15.66
CA ASP A 556 -29.57 -20.06 16.48
C ASP A 556 -31.08 -19.80 16.26
N GLU A 557 -31.71 -20.39 15.22
CA GLU A 557 -33.17 -20.34 14.99
C GLU A 557 -33.97 -20.90 16.19
N ASP A 558 -33.52 -22.00 16.80
CA ASP A 558 -34.15 -22.61 17.98
C ASP A 558 -34.10 -21.73 19.25
N LEU A 559 -33.25 -20.69 19.30
CA LEU A 559 -33.15 -19.76 20.44
C LEU A 559 -33.89 -18.44 20.24
N LEU A 560 -34.22 -18.06 19.00
CA LEU A 560 -34.84 -16.77 18.69
C LEU A 560 -36.35 -16.71 18.98
N LEU A 561 -37.00 -17.84 19.21
CA LEU A 561 -38.43 -17.96 19.53
C LEU A 561 -38.78 -17.79 21.03
N GLY A 562 -37.84 -17.31 21.86
CA GLY A 562 -37.97 -17.33 23.33
C GLY A 562 -37.95 -15.99 24.07
N MET A 563 -37.97 -14.83 23.39
CA MET A 563 -37.66 -13.53 24.02
C MET A 563 -38.57 -12.34 23.61
N GLU A 564 -39.86 -12.54 23.38
CA GLU A 564 -40.81 -11.42 23.14
C GLU A 564 -41.55 -10.92 24.41
N ASP A 565 -41.50 -11.64 25.53
CA ASP A 565 -42.48 -11.50 26.63
C ASP A 565 -41.97 -10.78 27.90
N LEU A 566 -40.93 -9.93 27.80
CA LEU A 566 -40.31 -9.28 28.98
C LEU A 566 -39.75 -7.87 28.72
N ALA A 567 -40.59 -6.96 28.21
CA ALA A 567 -40.26 -5.55 27.99
C ALA A 567 -41.41 -4.58 28.37
N SER A 568 -42.12 -4.85 29.47
CA SER A 568 -43.38 -4.14 29.80
C SER A 568 -43.67 -3.97 31.31
N SER A 569 -42.77 -3.36 32.11
CA SER A 569 -43.16 -2.73 33.38
C SER A 569 -42.07 -1.83 34.01
N VAL A 570 -42.54 -0.97 34.95
CA VAL A 570 -41.79 -0.10 35.89
C VAL A 570 -41.23 1.21 35.30
N THR A 571 -41.15 2.23 36.17
CA THR A 571 -41.18 3.68 35.86
C THR A 571 -40.00 4.44 36.49
N GLU A 572 -40.05 5.77 36.40
CA GLU A 572 -39.17 6.76 37.06
C GLU A 572 -39.06 6.55 38.58
N ASP A 573 -37.87 6.79 39.19
CA ASP A 573 -37.69 7.85 40.21
C ASP A 573 -36.24 8.02 40.76
N ASP A 574 -36.00 9.22 41.31
CA ASP A 574 -35.02 9.70 42.32
C ASP A 574 -33.46 9.58 42.25
N GLN A 575 -32.86 10.75 41.99
CA GLN A 575 -32.01 11.55 42.90
C GLN A 575 -30.79 10.97 43.70
N SER A 576 -29.60 11.20 43.13
CA SER A 576 -28.54 12.09 43.69
C SER A 576 -27.60 11.67 44.87
N GLN A 577 -26.46 12.39 44.91
CA GLN A 577 -25.46 12.58 45.98
C GLN A 577 -24.60 11.41 46.52
N MET A 578 -23.28 11.54 46.29
CA MET A 578 -22.34 11.80 47.39
C MET A 578 -21.21 12.75 46.95
N GLN A 579 -20.58 13.44 47.91
CA GLN A 579 -19.58 14.50 47.69
C GLN A 579 -18.50 14.50 48.79
N SER A 580 -17.38 15.17 48.53
CA SER A 580 -16.25 15.43 49.46
C SER A 580 -15.40 14.18 49.81
N GLN A 581 -14.13 14.26 50.20
CA GLN A 581 -13.17 15.37 50.44
C GLN A 581 -11.73 14.80 50.17
N SER A 582 -10.62 15.53 50.07
CA SER A 582 -10.33 16.94 50.40
C SER A 582 -9.29 17.58 49.44
N SER A 583 -8.24 18.23 49.96
CA SER A 583 -7.41 19.24 49.26
C SER A 583 -5.99 19.34 49.83
N LEU A 584 -5.02 19.79 49.02
CA LEU A 584 -3.87 20.60 49.47
C LEU A 584 -3.32 21.43 48.30
N GLN A 585 -2.68 22.57 48.59
CA GLN A 585 -2.46 23.68 47.63
C GLN A 585 -0.99 24.11 47.48
N ASP A 586 -0.72 24.70 46.31
CA ASP A 586 0.19 25.82 45.98
C ASP A 586 1.64 25.87 46.53
N ILE A 587 2.62 25.75 45.62
CA ILE A 587 3.83 26.62 45.58
C ILE A 587 4.19 26.98 44.13
N GLN A 588 4.41 28.27 43.88
CA GLN A 588 5.11 28.88 42.73
C GLN A 588 5.71 30.23 43.21
N PRO A 589 6.70 30.82 42.52
CA PRO A 589 7.89 30.23 41.92
C PRO A 589 9.18 30.88 42.51
N MET A 590 10.38 30.43 42.16
CA MET A 590 11.58 31.27 42.35
C MET A 590 12.69 31.07 41.30
N ASP A 591 13.55 32.08 41.24
CA ASP A 591 14.41 32.48 40.13
C ASP A 591 15.68 31.60 39.94
N SER A 592 16.19 31.57 38.71
CA SER A 592 17.59 31.26 38.39
C SER A 592 18.03 31.82 37.03
N LYS A 593 17.47 32.98 36.62
CA LYS A 593 17.77 33.70 35.38
C LYS A 593 19.13 34.43 35.44
N PHE A 594 20.20 33.68 35.75
CA PHE A 594 21.55 34.24 35.91
C PHE A 594 22.70 33.32 35.46
N MET A 595 22.40 32.14 34.89
CA MET A 595 23.42 31.20 34.36
C MET A 595 23.34 30.99 32.83
N TYR A 596 22.45 31.71 32.12
CA TYR A 596 22.28 31.59 30.67
C TYR A 596 22.92 32.71 29.84
N ASP A 597 23.13 33.90 30.43
CA ASP A 597 23.53 35.11 29.70
C ASP A 597 25.05 35.28 29.55
N LEU A 598 25.88 34.33 30.02
CA LEU A 598 27.36 34.40 29.97
C LEU A 598 28.04 33.36 29.05
N VAL A 599 27.30 32.79 28.09
CA VAL A 599 27.86 31.98 26.99
C VAL A 599 27.47 32.55 25.61
N SER A 600 26.75 33.68 25.57
CA SER A 600 26.25 34.31 24.34
C SER A 600 27.30 35.18 23.64
N SER A 601 28.40 34.58 23.19
CA SER A 601 29.41 35.26 22.35
C SER A 601 30.14 34.33 21.38
N CYS A 602 29.42 33.42 20.71
CA CYS A 602 29.84 32.74 19.46
C CYS A 602 28.70 31.89 18.86
N THR A 603 27.50 32.46 18.71
CA THR A 603 26.35 31.76 18.12
C THR A 603 26.53 31.62 16.60
N ASN A 604 26.87 30.41 16.13
CA ASN A 604 26.78 30.04 14.71
C ASN A 604 25.30 29.93 14.32
N GLY A 605 24.67 31.07 14.02
CA GLY A 605 23.33 31.11 13.45
C GLY A 605 23.33 30.62 12.00
N VAL A 606 22.50 29.63 11.68
CA VAL A 606 22.35 29.08 10.33
C VAL A 606 20.99 29.44 9.77
N THR A 607 20.98 30.35 8.79
CA THR A 607 19.79 30.68 8.00
C THR A 607 19.48 29.57 6.99
N VAL A 608 18.26 29.07 6.99
CA VAL A 608 17.75 28.13 5.97
C VAL A 608 16.49 28.69 5.33
N GLN A 609 16.45 28.65 3.99
CA GLN A 609 15.26 28.95 3.21
C GLN A 609 14.61 27.66 2.71
N PHE A 610 13.44 27.32 3.24
CA PHE A 610 12.61 26.22 2.76
C PHE A 610 11.67 26.72 1.64
N LYS A 611 11.46 25.91 0.60
CA LYS A 611 10.58 26.21 -0.55
C LYS A 611 9.70 25.01 -0.87
N LEU A 612 8.37 25.18 -0.84
CA LEU A 612 7.40 24.16 -1.25
C LEU A 612 7.31 24.14 -2.79
N ARG A 613 8.13 23.27 -3.40
CA ARG A 613 8.19 23.04 -4.85
C ARG A 613 6.90 22.43 -5.39
N GLN A 614 6.30 21.51 -4.64
CA GLN A 614 5.09 20.78 -5.00
C GLN A 614 4.27 20.50 -3.75
N LEU A 615 2.94 20.58 -3.89
CA LEU A 615 1.94 20.15 -2.92
C LEU A 615 0.90 19.27 -3.64
N PRO A 616 0.13 18.43 -2.93
CA PRO A 616 -0.94 17.63 -3.50
C PRO A 616 -2.06 18.56 -4.00
N ARG A 617 -2.10 18.87 -5.30
CA ARG A 617 -2.85 20.03 -5.82
C ARG A 617 -4.37 19.95 -5.59
N PHE A 618 -4.93 18.75 -5.59
CA PHE A 618 -6.38 18.51 -5.44
C PHE A 618 -6.79 18.40 -3.97
N TYR A 619 -5.92 17.78 -3.16
CA TYR A 619 -6.17 17.44 -1.76
C TYR A 619 -5.53 18.41 -0.74
N THR A 620 -4.91 19.49 -1.20
CA THR A 620 -4.57 20.65 -0.36
C THR A 620 -5.74 21.63 -0.45
N PRO A 621 -6.53 21.84 0.61
CA PRO A 621 -7.63 22.79 0.57
C PRO A 621 -7.13 24.20 0.22
N LEU A 622 -7.92 24.95 -0.55
CA LEU A 622 -7.50 26.25 -1.08
C LEU A 622 -7.15 27.29 -0.01
N ASN A 623 -7.71 27.15 1.19
CA ASN A 623 -7.53 28.07 2.33
C ASN A 623 -6.45 27.62 3.33
N ASP A 624 -5.84 26.43 3.17
CA ASP A 624 -5.01 25.82 4.21
C ASP A 624 -3.61 26.46 4.33
N LYS A 625 -3.25 26.81 5.57
CA LYS A 625 -1.91 27.24 5.96
C LYS A 625 -0.99 26.03 6.10
N ILE A 626 0.20 26.12 5.49
CA ILE A 626 1.22 25.06 5.54
C ILE A 626 2.28 25.45 6.58
N TYR A 627 2.68 24.53 7.44
CA TYR A 627 3.64 24.76 8.54
C TYR A 627 4.81 23.78 8.51
N LEU A 628 5.96 24.20 9.05
CA LEU A 628 7.10 23.34 9.34
C LEU A 628 7.11 22.94 10.82
N ALA A 629 6.74 21.69 11.09
CA ALA A 629 6.83 21.08 12.41
C ALA A 629 8.21 20.43 12.59
N SER A 630 8.94 20.74 13.66
CA SER A 630 10.34 20.33 13.79
C SER A 630 10.81 20.13 15.22
N SER A 631 11.92 19.41 15.35
CA SER A 631 12.71 19.30 16.59
C SER A 631 13.07 20.65 17.24
N TYR A 632 13.16 21.75 16.47
CA TYR A 632 13.48 23.08 17.01
C TYR A 632 12.24 23.77 17.64
N ASN A 633 11.10 23.80 16.93
CA ASN A 633 9.82 24.29 17.47
C ASN A 633 9.01 23.20 18.19
N ARG A 634 9.70 22.28 18.88
CA ARG A 634 9.13 21.23 19.77
C ARG A 634 8.02 20.39 19.13
N TRP A 635 8.11 20.14 17.82
CA TRP A 635 7.13 19.42 17.02
C TRP A 635 5.71 20.04 17.03
N SER A 636 5.61 21.37 17.12
CA SER A 636 4.36 22.10 16.94
C SER A 636 3.86 22.05 15.49
N PRO A 637 2.64 21.56 15.20
CA PRO A 637 2.14 21.41 13.83
C PRO A 637 1.47 22.68 13.26
N ASN A 638 1.37 23.76 14.05
CA ASN A 638 0.65 25.00 13.73
C ASN A 638 1.35 26.29 14.22
N ASP A 639 2.68 26.23 14.40
CA ASP A 639 3.46 27.39 14.85
C ASP A 639 3.54 28.47 13.76
N LYS A 640 2.99 29.66 14.07
CA LYS A 640 2.96 30.82 13.17
C LYS A 640 4.35 31.36 12.79
N GLN A 641 5.39 31.10 13.59
CA GLN A 641 6.77 31.46 13.21
C GLN A 641 7.33 30.54 12.11
N PHE A 642 6.67 29.40 11.87
CA PHE A 642 7.06 28.37 10.91
C PHE A 642 5.97 28.16 9.82
N GLU A 643 5.10 29.15 9.64
CA GLU A 643 4.09 29.18 8.57
C GLU A 643 4.73 29.57 7.23
N PHE A 644 4.54 28.77 6.19
CA PHE A 644 5.02 29.10 4.84
C PHE A 644 4.19 30.25 4.25
N ASN A 645 4.87 31.26 3.69
CA ASN A 645 4.21 32.34 2.98
C ASN A 645 3.42 31.80 1.77
N SER A 646 2.11 32.07 1.73
CA SER A 646 1.19 31.49 0.74
C SER A 646 1.45 31.94 -0.71
N LEU A 647 2.01 33.13 -0.91
CA LEU A 647 2.38 33.67 -2.23
C LEU A 647 3.68 33.08 -2.75
N THR A 648 4.76 33.17 -1.96
CA THR A 648 6.10 32.75 -2.39
C THR A 648 6.35 31.25 -2.19
N LYS A 649 5.45 30.56 -1.46
CA LYS A 649 5.59 29.17 -1.02
C LYS A 649 6.90 28.90 -0.28
N SER A 650 7.41 29.90 0.42
CA SER A 650 8.71 29.84 1.11
C SER A 650 8.61 30.22 2.57
N LEU A 651 9.51 29.66 3.36
CA LEU A 651 9.76 29.98 4.76
C LEU A 651 11.27 30.20 4.92
N LEU A 652 11.68 31.19 5.71
CA LEU A 652 13.08 31.44 6.04
C LEU A 652 13.21 31.45 7.56
N VAL A 653 14.15 30.66 8.10
CA VAL A 653 14.34 30.47 9.53
C VAL A 653 15.82 30.59 9.88
N ASP A 654 16.13 31.34 10.92
CA ASP A 654 17.45 31.43 11.53
C ASP A 654 17.57 30.46 12.70
N PHE A 655 18.26 29.34 12.51
CA PHE A 655 18.47 28.33 13.55
C PHE A 655 19.69 28.67 14.41
N GLN A 656 19.51 28.71 15.73
CA GLN A 656 20.59 28.98 16.67
C GLN A 656 21.03 27.68 17.37
N ASN A 657 22.35 27.47 17.45
CA ASN A 657 22.99 26.41 18.24
C ASN A 657 22.51 24.96 17.97
N ILE A 658 22.04 24.66 16.75
CA ILE A 658 21.75 23.29 16.31
C ILE A 658 22.48 22.94 15.01
N THR A 659 22.94 21.69 14.90
CA THR A 659 23.65 21.15 13.73
C THR A 659 22.83 20.16 12.91
N ASN A 660 21.76 19.61 13.48
CA ASN A 660 20.84 18.72 12.80
C ASN A 660 19.40 19.12 13.15
N LEU A 661 18.54 19.16 12.13
CA LEU A 661 17.12 19.46 12.23
C LEU A 661 16.33 18.26 11.71
N GLU A 662 15.52 17.66 12.57
CA GLU A 662 14.40 16.81 12.12
C GLU A 662 13.14 17.64 11.96
N PHE A 663 12.41 17.45 10.85
CA PHE A 663 11.18 18.19 10.55
C PHE A 663 10.18 17.40 9.68
N LYS A 664 8.95 17.91 9.60
CA LYS A 664 7.83 17.47 8.77
C LYS A 664 6.98 18.68 8.34
N ILE A 665 6.22 18.51 7.26
CA ILE A 665 5.21 19.47 6.81
C ILE A 665 3.81 19.05 7.24
N THR A 666 3.01 20.02 7.70
CA THR A 666 1.65 19.85 8.23
C THR A 666 0.71 20.96 7.77
N ARG A 667 -0.61 20.70 7.73
CA ARG A 667 -1.67 21.71 7.51
C ARG A 667 -2.31 22.22 8.82
N GLY A 668 -1.51 22.39 9.86
CA GLY A 668 -1.97 22.85 11.18
C GLY A 668 -2.30 21.75 12.20
N SER A 669 -2.24 20.47 11.80
CA SER A 669 -2.45 19.33 12.69
C SER A 669 -1.58 18.13 12.32
N TRP A 670 -1.47 17.16 13.22
CA TRP A 670 -0.88 15.85 12.93
C TRP A 670 -1.81 14.92 12.14
N SER A 671 -3.12 15.21 12.08
CA SER A 671 -4.05 14.48 11.20
C SER A 671 -3.94 14.89 9.73
N ALA A 672 -3.45 16.11 9.44
CA ALA A 672 -3.13 16.61 8.10
C ALA A 672 -1.62 16.80 7.91
N ALA A 673 -0.85 15.76 8.22
CA ALA A 673 0.60 15.71 8.05
C ALA A 673 0.97 15.13 6.68
N GLU A 674 2.19 15.41 6.21
CA GLU A 674 2.68 14.85 4.95
C GLU A 674 2.84 13.32 4.98
N THR A 675 2.40 12.69 3.90
CA THR A 675 2.58 11.25 3.62
C THR A 675 3.37 11.04 2.32
N TRP A 676 3.68 9.79 2.02
CA TRP A 676 4.03 9.36 0.66
C TRP A 676 2.75 9.25 -0.20
N GLN A 677 2.90 9.14 -1.52
CA GLN A 677 1.77 9.03 -2.46
C GLN A 677 0.83 7.83 -2.17
N ASP A 678 1.34 6.74 -1.59
CA ASP A 678 0.54 5.56 -1.19
C ASP A 678 -0.25 5.77 0.12
N GLY A 679 -0.12 6.95 0.74
CA GLY A 679 -0.74 7.29 2.02
C GLY A 679 0.07 6.89 3.26
N THR A 680 1.20 6.20 3.11
CA THR A 680 1.99 5.78 4.27
C THR A 680 2.62 6.99 4.97
N ALA A 681 2.61 6.96 6.31
CA ALA A 681 3.11 8.05 7.14
C ALA A 681 4.59 8.32 6.84
N ARG A 682 4.91 9.53 6.36
CA ARG A 682 6.30 9.87 5.99
C ARG A 682 7.19 9.81 7.22
N ALA A 683 8.43 9.34 7.06
CA ALA A 683 9.45 9.46 8.10
C ALA A 683 9.82 10.94 8.32
N ASN A 684 10.39 11.27 9.48
CA ASN A 684 10.92 12.61 9.73
C ASN A 684 12.00 12.96 8.69
N ARG A 685 11.85 14.11 8.01
CA ARG A 685 12.90 14.65 7.14
C ARG A 685 14.05 15.08 8.02
N LYS A 686 15.28 14.77 7.63
CA LYS A 686 16.50 15.14 8.38
C LYS A 686 17.36 16.07 7.54
N LEU A 687 17.84 17.15 8.13
CA LEU A 687 18.72 18.15 7.51
C LEU A 687 19.91 18.41 8.43
N THR A 688 21.13 18.23 7.94
CA THR A 688 22.32 18.74 8.60
C THR A 688 22.54 20.20 8.20
N LEU A 689 22.66 21.05 9.20
CA LEU A 689 22.80 22.49 9.07
C LEU A 689 24.28 22.84 8.83
N LEU A 690 24.53 23.70 7.85
CA LEU A 690 25.88 24.11 7.42
C LEU A 690 26.03 25.63 7.61
N ASN A 691 27.25 26.11 7.86
CA ASN A 691 27.52 27.52 8.18
C ASN A 691 27.48 28.46 6.94
N PHE A 692 26.46 28.31 6.09
CA PHE A 692 26.12 29.20 4.98
C PHE A 692 24.62 29.07 4.64
N LEU A 693 24.05 30.02 3.91
CA LEU A 693 22.63 30.02 3.54
C LEU A 693 22.25 28.76 2.72
N GLN A 694 21.51 27.84 3.32
CA GLN A 694 20.99 26.65 2.65
C GLN A 694 19.59 26.92 2.06
N SER A 695 19.33 26.51 0.82
CA SER A 695 17.99 26.54 0.21
C SER A 695 17.50 25.11 -0.01
N ILE A 696 16.41 24.72 0.66
CA ILE A 696 15.86 23.36 0.66
C ILE A 696 14.53 23.35 -0.09
N GLU A 697 14.47 22.63 -1.20
CA GLU A 697 13.21 22.36 -1.91
C GLU A 697 12.48 21.17 -1.29
N ILE A 698 11.17 21.32 -1.08
CA ILE A 698 10.30 20.32 -0.47
C ILE A 698 9.14 20.05 -1.43
N SER A 699 8.92 18.78 -1.76
CA SER A 699 7.68 18.30 -2.37
C SER A 699 6.90 17.50 -1.32
N VAL A 700 5.64 17.86 -1.11
CA VAL A 700 4.65 17.03 -0.40
C VAL A 700 3.83 16.27 -1.46
N GLU A 701 3.69 14.96 -1.27
CA GLU A 701 3.08 14.06 -2.25
C GLU A 701 1.60 13.80 -1.95
N GLN A 702 1.26 13.57 -0.68
CA GLN A 702 -0.11 13.45 -0.19
C GLN A 702 -0.22 13.92 1.28
N TRP A 703 -1.44 14.00 1.82
CA TRP A 703 -1.73 14.30 3.23
C TRP A 703 -2.43 13.12 3.91
N SER A 704 -2.22 12.92 5.22
CA SER A 704 -2.76 11.80 6.00
C SER A 704 -4.28 11.80 6.24
N ASP A 705 -4.96 12.93 6.01
CA ASP A 705 -6.42 13.08 6.03
C ASP A 705 -7.04 12.88 4.63
N THR A 706 -6.21 12.70 3.59
CA THR A 706 -6.64 12.58 2.19
C THR A 706 -5.94 11.41 1.49
N SER A 707 -5.58 10.36 2.23
CA SER A 707 -4.68 9.30 1.79
C SER A 707 -5.36 7.95 1.59
N GLY A 708 -5.25 7.40 0.37
CA GLY A 708 -5.58 6.00 0.06
C GLY A 708 -6.49 5.85 -1.16
N GLY A 709 -6.31 4.74 -1.88
CA GLY A 709 -7.09 4.38 -3.08
C GLY A 709 -6.31 4.57 -4.38
N VAL A 710 -6.98 4.26 -5.51
CA VAL A 710 -6.55 4.70 -6.83
C VAL A 710 -7.27 6.00 -7.13
N HIS A 711 -6.52 7.06 -7.43
CA HIS A 711 -7.09 8.39 -7.68
C HIS A 711 -7.42 8.58 -9.16
N THR A 712 -8.63 9.06 -9.45
CA THR A 712 -9.13 9.33 -10.81
C THR A 712 -9.36 10.81 -11.11
N ALA A 713 -9.42 11.66 -10.06
CA ALA A 713 -9.65 13.10 -10.14
C ALA A 713 -8.72 13.85 -11.12
N THR A 714 -9.31 14.78 -11.88
CA THR A 714 -8.65 15.57 -12.93
C THR A 714 -7.91 16.81 -12.39
N ASN A 715 -7.14 17.46 -13.27
CA ASN A 715 -6.40 18.69 -12.99
C ASN A 715 -7.27 19.93 -12.64
N GLN A 716 -8.59 19.80 -12.73
CA GLN A 716 -9.57 20.87 -12.62
C GLN A 716 -10.34 20.85 -11.28
N LEU A 717 -10.23 19.76 -10.50
CA LEU A 717 -10.85 19.59 -9.18
C LEU A 717 -10.01 20.19 -8.04
N TYR A 718 -10.68 20.73 -7.02
CA TYR A 718 -10.06 21.20 -5.78
C TYR A 718 -10.97 20.87 -4.59
N ILE A 719 -10.41 20.54 -3.42
CA ILE A 719 -11.12 20.70 -2.15
C ILE A 719 -11.16 22.20 -1.82
N LEU A 720 -12.36 22.73 -1.61
CA LEU A 720 -12.56 24.11 -1.17
C LEU A 720 -12.26 24.24 0.33
N ASP A 721 -12.85 23.35 1.12
CA ASP A 721 -12.75 23.25 2.57
C ASP A 721 -13.11 21.80 2.97
N THR A 722 -12.46 21.24 3.98
CA THR A 722 -12.78 19.92 4.54
C THR A 722 -13.88 19.99 5.61
N ASN A 723 -14.09 21.16 6.21
CA ASN A 723 -14.93 21.36 7.39
C ASN A 723 -15.80 22.63 7.27
N PHE A 724 -16.34 22.89 6.08
CA PHE A 724 -17.19 24.06 5.82
C PHE A 724 -18.41 24.03 6.76
N SER A 725 -18.61 25.09 7.53
CA SER A 725 -19.65 25.14 8.57
C SER A 725 -21.06 25.32 7.98
N MET A 726 -21.98 24.44 8.40
CA MET A 726 -23.40 24.51 8.03
C MET A 726 -24.22 25.42 8.97
N SER A 727 -23.58 26.02 9.97
CA SER A 727 -24.24 26.90 10.93
C SER A 727 -24.75 28.19 10.25
N PRO A 728 -25.84 28.80 10.76
CA PRO A 728 -26.64 28.39 11.92
C PRO A 728 -27.67 27.28 11.64
N TYR A 729 -27.82 26.83 10.39
CA TYR A 729 -28.92 25.94 9.97
C TYR A 729 -28.78 24.50 10.51
N LEU A 730 -27.55 23.97 10.48
CA LEU A 730 -27.20 22.69 11.10
C LEU A 730 -25.87 22.84 11.88
N PRO A 731 -25.76 22.30 13.11
CA PRO A 731 -24.55 22.38 13.93
C PRO A 731 -23.50 21.33 13.49
N ARG A 732 -23.13 21.36 12.21
CA ARG A 732 -22.33 20.35 11.52
C ARG A 732 -21.38 21.00 10.52
N THR A 733 -20.36 20.25 10.08
CA THR A 733 -19.42 20.65 9.02
C THR A 733 -19.48 19.68 7.83
N ARG A 734 -19.18 20.12 6.61
CA ARG A 734 -19.12 19.28 5.41
C ARG A 734 -17.87 19.60 4.59
N ARG A 735 -17.29 18.58 3.96
CA ARG A 735 -16.28 18.79 2.91
C ARG A 735 -16.99 19.28 1.64
N ILE A 736 -16.44 20.31 1.04
CA ILE A 736 -16.93 20.92 -0.19
C ILE A 736 -15.86 20.78 -1.28
N TRP A 737 -16.26 20.22 -2.42
CA TRP A 737 -15.45 20.12 -3.63
C TRP A 737 -15.83 21.24 -4.60
N ILE A 738 -14.86 21.70 -5.38
CA ILE A 738 -15.09 22.62 -6.49
C ILE A 738 -14.26 22.25 -7.72
N TYR A 739 -14.94 21.93 -8.81
CA TYR A 739 -14.35 21.83 -10.14
C TYR A 739 -14.38 23.21 -10.82
N LEU A 740 -13.24 23.63 -11.34
CA LEU A 740 -13.07 24.87 -12.10
C LEU A 740 -12.70 24.54 -13.55
N PRO A 741 -13.49 24.97 -14.56
CA PRO A 741 -13.26 24.59 -15.95
C PRO A 741 -11.93 25.18 -16.44
N ARG A 742 -11.27 24.51 -17.39
CA ARG A 742 -9.90 24.87 -17.83
C ARG A 742 -9.72 26.36 -18.19
N SER A 743 -10.74 26.97 -18.80
CA SER A 743 -10.78 28.41 -19.13
C SER A 743 -10.74 29.34 -17.92
N TYR A 744 -11.15 28.90 -16.72
CA TYR A 744 -11.17 29.73 -15.50
C TYR A 744 -9.77 30.25 -15.13
N SER A 745 -8.71 29.56 -15.58
CA SER A 745 -7.31 29.97 -15.42
C SER A 745 -6.77 30.88 -16.53
N ILE A 746 -7.51 31.04 -17.63
CA ILE A 746 -7.11 31.71 -18.88
C ILE A 746 -7.94 32.99 -19.11
N GLU A 747 -9.25 32.91 -18.88
CA GLU A 747 -10.24 33.95 -19.15
C GLU A 747 -10.59 34.69 -17.85
N SER A 748 -9.74 35.67 -17.48
CA SER A 748 -9.83 36.44 -16.23
C SER A 748 -11.19 37.09 -15.98
N ASN A 749 -11.90 37.48 -17.04
CA ASN A 749 -13.13 38.27 -16.96
C ASN A 749 -14.40 37.43 -17.15
N ARG A 750 -14.29 36.13 -17.48
CA ARG A 750 -15.44 35.27 -17.73
C ARG A 750 -16.14 34.88 -16.44
N ARG A 751 -17.47 34.84 -16.50
CA ARG A 751 -18.37 34.36 -15.46
C ARG A 751 -19.06 33.06 -15.90
N TYR A 752 -19.24 32.15 -14.95
CA TYR A 752 -19.62 30.76 -15.20
C TYR A 752 -20.93 30.39 -14.49
N PRO A 753 -21.83 29.62 -15.12
CA PRO A 753 -22.91 28.94 -14.42
C PRO A 753 -22.38 28.03 -13.30
N VAL A 754 -23.20 27.75 -12.30
CA VAL A 754 -22.83 26.95 -11.13
C VAL A 754 -23.78 25.78 -10.94
N VAL A 755 -23.24 24.58 -10.75
CA VAL A 755 -23.98 23.37 -10.39
C VAL A 755 -23.67 23.01 -8.94
N TYR A 756 -24.67 22.73 -8.13
CA TYR A 756 -24.53 22.15 -6.80
C TYR A 756 -24.96 20.68 -6.84
N ALA A 757 -24.19 19.78 -6.24
CA ALA A 757 -24.49 18.34 -6.25
C ALA A 757 -24.36 17.70 -4.87
N HIS A 758 -25.29 16.79 -4.58
CA HIS A 758 -25.30 15.98 -3.37
C HIS A 758 -24.33 14.79 -3.46
N ASP A 759 -24.02 14.16 -2.32
CA ASP A 759 -23.17 12.96 -2.23
C ASP A 759 -21.77 13.15 -2.84
N GLY A 760 -21.18 14.33 -2.62
CA GLY A 760 -19.93 14.82 -3.22
C GLY A 760 -18.76 13.83 -3.26
N GLN A 761 -18.62 12.99 -2.23
CA GLN A 761 -17.54 12.01 -2.14
C GLN A 761 -17.62 10.89 -3.20
N ASN A 762 -18.81 10.61 -3.75
CA ASN A 762 -19.00 9.63 -4.83
C ASN A 762 -18.82 10.24 -6.24
N LEU A 763 -18.57 11.55 -6.37
CA LEU A 763 -18.69 12.26 -7.65
C LEU A 763 -17.41 12.31 -8.50
N PHE A 764 -16.25 12.56 -7.88
CA PHE A 764 -15.03 13.00 -8.60
C PHE A 764 -13.78 12.14 -8.36
N ASP A 765 -13.84 11.15 -7.48
CA ASP A 765 -12.69 10.30 -7.19
C ASP A 765 -13.10 8.89 -6.76
N THR A 766 -12.57 7.89 -7.45
CA THR A 766 -12.63 6.46 -7.08
C THR A 766 -12.06 6.23 -5.68
N SER A 767 -11.14 7.08 -5.24
CA SER A 767 -10.55 7.01 -3.90
C SER A 767 -11.51 7.40 -2.77
N THR A 768 -12.48 8.29 -3.02
CA THR A 768 -13.41 8.79 -1.99
C THR A 768 -14.82 8.21 -2.11
N SER A 769 -15.15 7.57 -3.24
CA SER A 769 -16.45 6.94 -3.40
C SER A 769 -16.59 5.65 -2.58
N PHE A 770 -17.74 5.49 -1.92
CA PHE A 770 -18.10 4.27 -1.21
C PHE A 770 -18.75 3.21 -2.12
N SER A 771 -19.41 3.62 -3.19
CA SER A 771 -20.30 2.73 -3.99
C SER A 771 -19.94 2.66 -5.48
N GLY A 772 -18.99 3.48 -5.93
CA GLY A 772 -18.65 3.64 -7.34
C GLY A 772 -18.58 5.12 -7.71
N GLU A 773 -17.64 5.51 -8.55
CA GLU A 773 -17.44 6.92 -8.89
C GLU A 773 -18.32 7.32 -10.08
N TRP A 774 -18.94 8.51 -10.04
CA TRP A 774 -19.67 9.08 -11.18
C TRP A 774 -18.76 9.64 -12.29
N GLY A 775 -17.52 9.97 -11.97
CA GLY A 775 -16.57 10.65 -12.86
C GLY A 775 -17.13 11.93 -13.47
N ILE A 776 -17.59 12.82 -12.60
CA ILE A 776 -18.17 14.11 -12.99
C ILE A 776 -17.14 14.97 -13.73
N ASP A 777 -15.89 15.00 -13.28
CA ASP A 777 -14.90 15.94 -13.78
C ASP A 777 -14.14 15.43 -15.04
N GLU A 778 -13.91 14.13 -15.22
CA GLU A 778 -13.51 13.62 -16.55
C GLU A 778 -14.64 13.83 -17.56
N SER A 779 -15.89 13.70 -17.13
CA SER A 779 -17.06 14.00 -17.97
C SER A 779 -17.10 15.47 -18.37
N LEU A 780 -16.94 16.41 -17.44
CA LEU A 780 -16.92 17.85 -17.72
C LEU A 780 -15.73 18.26 -18.59
N ASP A 781 -14.56 17.66 -18.39
CA ASP A 781 -13.37 17.86 -19.24
C ASP A 781 -13.58 17.31 -20.66
N ALA A 782 -14.16 16.12 -20.80
CA ALA A 782 -14.46 15.50 -22.09
C ALA A 782 -15.55 16.26 -22.87
N LEU A 783 -16.53 16.85 -22.16
CA LEU A 783 -17.49 17.79 -22.74
C LEU A 783 -16.89 19.18 -23.00
N SER A 784 -15.75 19.51 -22.38
CA SER A 784 -15.20 20.87 -22.30
C SER A 784 -16.24 21.90 -21.83
N GLN A 785 -17.11 21.51 -20.89
CA GLN A 785 -18.25 22.31 -20.46
C GLN A 785 -17.80 23.53 -19.63
N GLN A 786 -18.41 24.68 -19.88
CA GLN A 786 -17.98 25.96 -19.34
C GLN A 786 -18.80 26.38 -18.11
N LEU A 787 -18.75 25.55 -17.06
CA LEU A 787 -19.44 25.75 -15.77
C LEU A 787 -18.52 25.46 -14.58
N ILE A 788 -18.87 26.00 -13.40
CA ILE A 788 -18.31 25.61 -12.11
C ILE A 788 -19.20 24.52 -11.52
N PHE A 789 -18.62 23.48 -10.92
CA PHE A 789 -19.38 22.39 -10.30
C PHE A 789 -18.94 22.23 -8.84
N VAL A 790 -19.91 22.23 -7.92
CA VAL A 790 -19.71 22.21 -6.47
C VAL A 790 -20.32 20.94 -5.89
N GLY A 791 -19.48 20.03 -5.41
CA GLY A 791 -19.93 18.79 -4.76
C GLY A 791 -19.97 18.95 -3.25
N ILE A 792 -21.04 18.47 -2.63
CA ILE A 792 -21.28 18.56 -1.19
C ILE A 792 -21.32 17.15 -0.64
N ASP A 793 -20.32 16.76 0.15
CA ASP A 793 -20.29 15.46 0.82
C ASP A 793 -21.54 15.25 1.68
N ASN A 794 -21.99 14.00 1.82
CA ASN A 794 -23.13 13.69 2.69
C ASN A 794 -22.72 13.56 4.16
N GLY A 795 -23.71 13.51 5.05
CA GLY A 795 -23.50 13.43 6.49
C GLY A 795 -23.21 12.05 7.07
N GLY A 796 -22.88 11.04 6.27
CA GLY A 796 -22.75 9.66 6.74
C GLY A 796 -24.07 9.14 7.31
N SER A 797 -24.12 8.88 8.61
CA SER A 797 -25.36 8.55 9.33
C SER A 797 -26.45 9.62 9.19
N GLU A 798 -26.06 10.89 9.02
CA GLU A 798 -26.98 12.02 8.86
C GLU A 798 -27.48 12.20 7.41
N ARG A 799 -27.02 11.37 6.45
CA ARG A 799 -27.43 11.47 5.03
C ARG A 799 -28.95 11.42 4.85
N ILE A 800 -29.63 10.48 5.51
CA ILE A 800 -31.09 10.33 5.39
C ILE A 800 -31.79 11.57 5.94
N ASN A 801 -31.33 12.08 7.08
CA ASN A 801 -31.86 13.31 7.68
C ASN A 801 -31.70 14.51 6.72
N GLU A 802 -30.51 14.72 6.17
CA GLU A 802 -30.17 15.90 5.37
C GLU A 802 -30.77 15.88 3.95
N LEU A 803 -30.95 14.72 3.33
CA LEU A 803 -31.47 14.61 1.95
C LEU A 803 -32.99 14.39 1.85
N THR A 804 -33.71 14.22 2.97
CA THR A 804 -35.16 13.97 2.95
C THR A 804 -35.98 15.17 3.48
N PRO A 805 -37.05 15.59 2.76
CA PRO A 805 -37.83 16.77 3.14
C PRO A 805 -38.85 16.53 4.26
N PHE A 806 -39.38 15.31 4.36
CA PHE A 806 -40.36 14.93 5.38
C PHE A 806 -39.90 13.64 6.08
N PRO A 807 -40.20 13.47 7.38
CA PRO A 807 -39.81 12.27 8.12
C PRO A 807 -40.61 11.03 7.67
N ASN A 808 -39.95 9.88 7.72
CA ASN A 808 -40.53 8.55 7.50
C ASN A 808 -40.49 7.76 8.82
N SER A 809 -41.56 7.01 9.12
CA SER A 809 -41.73 6.23 10.36
C SER A 809 -40.63 5.19 10.62
N ASN A 810 -40.01 4.67 9.55
CA ASN A 810 -39.08 3.55 9.61
C ASN A 810 -37.62 4.00 9.44
N TYR A 811 -37.38 5.20 8.90
CA TYR A 811 -36.05 5.67 8.48
C TYR A 811 -35.64 7.05 9.04
N GLY A 812 -36.51 7.72 9.81
CA GLY A 812 -36.26 9.10 10.23
C GLY A 812 -36.38 10.08 9.05
N GLY A 813 -35.58 11.15 9.03
CA GLY A 813 -35.59 12.14 7.94
C GLY A 813 -36.06 13.54 8.34
N GLY A 814 -36.33 14.37 7.34
CA GLY A 814 -37.00 15.67 7.51
C GLY A 814 -36.11 16.87 7.85
N GLN A 815 -34.81 16.85 7.51
CA GLN A 815 -33.90 18.00 7.68
C GLN A 815 -33.51 18.68 6.36
N ALA A 816 -34.01 18.25 5.20
CA ALA A 816 -33.66 18.88 3.92
C ALA A 816 -34.00 20.37 3.85
N ASP A 817 -35.03 20.84 4.58
CA ASP A 817 -35.31 22.27 4.78
C ASP A 817 -34.09 23.07 5.26
N LYS A 818 -33.37 22.54 6.25
CA LYS A 818 -32.21 23.19 6.87
C LYS A 818 -30.95 23.01 6.04
N TYR A 819 -30.82 21.86 5.38
CA TYR A 819 -29.71 21.56 4.47
C TYR A 819 -29.76 22.42 3.18
N LEU A 820 -30.95 22.60 2.58
CA LEU A 820 -31.15 23.49 1.44
C LEU A 820 -31.00 24.95 1.84
N ASP A 821 -31.49 25.36 3.02
CA ASP A 821 -31.21 26.69 3.58
C ASP A 821 -29.70 26.94 3.71
N PHE A 822 -28.92 25.97 4.18
CA PHE A 822 -27.45 26.05 4.19
C PHE A 822 -26.87 26.27 2.78
N ILE A 823 -27.32 25.50 1.78
CA ILE A 823 -26.84 25.66 0.40
C ILE A 823 -27.19 27.05 -0.15
N VAL A 824 -28.43 27.50 0.03
CA VAL A 824 -28.97 28.74 -0.55
C VAL A 824 -28.44 30.00 0.15
N LYS A 825 -28.32 29.97 1.48
CA LYS A 825 -28.10 31.17 2.33
C LYS A 825 -26.69 31.28 2.90
N ASN A 826 -25.88 30.22 2.86
CA ASN A 826 -24.48 30.23 3.31
C ASN A 826 -23.53 29.84 2.15
N LEU A 827 -23.62 28.61 1.63
CA LEU A 827 -22.66 28.11 0.64
C LEU A 827 -22.71 28.87 -0.70
N ARG A 828 -23.90 29.08 -1.29
CA ARG A 828 -24.04 29.80 -2.57
C ARG A 828 -23.55 31.26 -2.47
N PRO A 829 -23.88 32.06 -1.44
CA PRO A 829 -23.28 33.36 -1.21
C PRO A 829 -21.76 33.33 -1.10
N TYR A 830 -21.17 32.35 -0.38
CA TYR A 830 -19.72 32.19 -0.31
C TYR A 830 -19.12 31.92 -1.71
N ILE A 831 -19.68 30.98 -2.47
CA ILE A 831 -19.22 30.64 -3.82
C ILE A 831 -19.33 31.85 -4.77
N ASN A 832 -20.46 32.59 -4.74
CA ASN A 832 -20.67 33.79 -5.54
C ASN A 832 -19.74 34.96 -5.19
N THR A 833 -19.20 34.99 -3.97
CA THR A 833 -18.28 36.03 -3.51
C THR A 833 -16.83 35.72 -3.91
N HIS A 834 -16.42 34.45 -3.81
CA HIS A 834 -15.01 34.03 -4.02
C HIS A 834 -14.72 33.54 -5.45
N PHE A 835 -15.75 33.19 -6.23
CA PHE A 835 -15.59 32.68 -7.61
C PHE A 835 -16.37 33.52 -8.61
N ARG A 836 -15.92 33.50 -9.87
CA ARG A 836 -16.56 34.26 -10.97
C ARG A 836 -17.82 33.56 -11.46
N THR A 837 -18.88 33.59 -10.65
CA THR A 837 -20.16 32.96 -10.98
C THR A 837 -21.05 33.87 -11.83
N LYS A 838 -22.05 33.25 -12.45
CA LYS A 838 -23.32 33.84 -12.87
C LYS A 838 -24.37 33.46 -11.80
N PRO A 839 -24.77 34.37 -10.90
CA PRO A 839 -25.58 34.03 -9.73
C PRO A 839 -27.09 33.87 -10.02
N GLU A 840 -27.53 34.14 -11.24
CA GLU A 840 -28.95 34.10 -11.66
C GLU A 840 -29.47 32.66 -11.70
N ARG A 841 -30.78 32.47 -11.50
CA ARG A 841 -31.40 31.13 -11.40
C ARG A 841 -31.27 30.33 -12.69
N GLU A 842 -31.31 30.99 -13.84
CA GLU A 842 -31.12 30.42 -15.17
C GLU A 842 -29.69 29.86 -15.38
N ASN A 843 -28.74 30.28 -14.54
CA ASN A 843 -27.35 29.81 -14.53
C ASN A 843 -27.02 28.97 -13.28
N THR A 844 -27.99 28.68 -12.40
CA THR A 844 -27.79 28.00 -11.12
C THR A 844 -28.56 26.68 -11.10
N ALA A 845 -27.83 25.57 -10.96
CA ALA A 845 -28.39 24.22 -10.99
C ALA A 845 -28.21 23.43 -9.69
N ILE A 846 -29.07 22.44 -9.46
CA ILE A 846 -28.91 21.44 -8.39
C ILE A 846 -29.18 20.02 -8.92
N LEU A 847 -28.41 19.03 -8.47
CA LEU A 847 -28.61 17.63 -8.87
C LEU A 847 -28.18 16.58 -7.83
N GLY A 848 -28.69 15.36 -8.01
CA GLY A 848 -28.25 14.16 -7.29
C GLY A 848 -29.02 12.92 -7.72
N SER A 849 -28.64 11.76 -7.18
CA SER A 849 -29.38 10.49 -7.36
C SER A 849 -30.08 10.03 -6.09
N SER A 850 -31.05 9.10 -6.21
CA SER A 850 -31.65 8.43 -5.07
C SER A 850 -32.29 9.45 -4.09
N LEU A 851 -31.87 9.47 -2.82
CA LEU A 851 -32.26 10.50 -1.84
C LEU A 851 -31.81 11.91 -2.27
N GLY A 852 -30.64 12.08 -2.90
CA GLY A 852 -30.20 13.35 -3.47
C GLY A 852 -31.04 13.79 -4.67
N GLY A 853 -31.60 12.83 -5.43
CA GLY A 853 -32.58 13.10 -6.50
C GLY A 853 -33.92 13.59 -5.94
N LEU A 854 -34.39 12.97 -4.84
CA LEU A 854 -35.55 13.45 -4.07
C LEU A 854 -35.30 14.87 -3.50
N CYS A 855 -34.10 15.11 -2.94
CA CYS A 855 -33.69 16.42 -2.43
C CYS A 855 -33.65 17.49 -3.54
N SER A 856 -33.12 17.15 -4.73
CA SER A 856 -33.07 18.05 -5.89
C SER A 856 -34.46 18.41 -6.42
N LEU A 857 -35.38 17.44 -6.49
CA LEU A 857 -36.79 17.70 -6.82
C LEU A 857 -37.45 18.60 -5.77
N TYR A 858 -37.19 18.38 -4.48
CA TYR A 858 -37.73 19.23 -3.43
C TYR A 858 -37.17 20.66 -3.49
N ALA A 859 -35.86 20.81 -3.77
CA ALA A 859 -35.22 22.09 -4.00
C ALA A 859 -35.82 22.86 -5.17
N ALA A 860 -36.19 22.17 -6.27
CA ALA A 860 -36.88 22.76 -7.42
C ALA A 860 -38.23 23.39 -7.07
N LEU A 861 -38.96 22.79 -6.11
CA LEU A 861 -40.26 23.27 -5.65
C LEU A 861 -40.13 24.36 -4.58
N ARG A 862 -39.21 24.18 -3.62
CA ARG A 862 -39.04 25.08 -2.47
C ARG A 862 -38.24 26.35 -2.79
N HIS A 863 -37.18 26.23 -3.59
CA HIS A 863 -36.23 27.29 -3.91
C HIS A 863 -36.21 27.55 -5.42
N GLU A 864 -37.41 27.62 -6.01
CA GLU A 864 -37.61 27.94 -7.43
C GLU A 864 -36.97 29.28 -7.83
N ASP A 865 -36.83 30.22 -6.90
CA ASP A 865 -36.21 31.54 -7.07
C ASP A 865 -34.69 31.46 -7.24
N ILE A 866 -34.07 30.36 -6.82
CA ILE A 866 -32.62 30.14 -6.83
C ILE A 866 -32.19 29.11 -7.87
N PHE A 867 -32.90 27.99 -8.01
CA PHE A 867 -32.51 26.89 -8.89
C PHE A 867 -33.41 26.84 -10.13
N GLY A 868 -32.89 27.26 -11.28
CA GLY A 868 -33.61 27.21 -12.56
C GLY A 868 -33.39 25.91 -13.36
N LEU A 869 -32.45 25.05 -12.93
CA LEU A 869 -31.98 23.88 -13.67
C LEU A 869 -31.78 22.68 -12.73
N ILE A 870 -32.47 21.55 -12.94
CA ILE A 870 -32.54 20.45 -11.97
C ILE A 870 -32.23 19.09 -12.60
N GLY A 871 -31.24 18.37 -12.08
CA GLY A 871 -30.89 17.00 -12.48
C GLY A 871 -31.39 15.97 -11.48
N ILE A 872 -32.34 15.12 -11.88
CA ILE A 872 -33.06 14.21 -10.98
C ILE A 872 -32.83 12.76 -11.43
N PHE A 873 -31.87 12.08 -10.79
CA PHE A 873 -31.48 10.71 -11.14
C PHE A 873 -32.13 9.70 -10.18
N SER A 874 -32.81 8.68 -10.71
CA SER A 874 -33.38 7.55 -9.96
C SER A 874 -34.01 7.94 -8.61
N PRO A 875 -34.93 8.93 -8.57
CA PRO A 875 -35.30 9.62 -7.34
C PRO A 875 -36.08 8.70 -6.38
N SER A 876 -35.76 8.75 -5.09
CA SER A 876 -36.41 7.94 -4.04
C SER A 876 -37.81 8.43 -3.65
N LEU A 877 -38.69 8.59 -4.64
CA LEU A 877 -40.08 9.04 -4.49
C LEU A 877 -40.93 8.11 -3.59
N TRP A 878 -40.49 6.86 -3.39
CA TRP A 878 -41.08 5.91 -2.46
C TRP A 878 -40.89 6.29 -0.97
N PHE A 879 -39.95 7.19 -0.64
CA PHE A 879 -39.57 7.48 0.75
C PHE A 879 -40.71 8.10 1.58
N THR A 880 -41.59 8.87 0.96
CA THR A 880 -42.83 9.38 1.58
C THR A 880 -43.84 9.78 0.50
N ASN A 881 -45.14 9.64 0.77
CA ASN A 881 -46.17 10.20 -0.10
C ASN A 881 -46.26 11.73 0.00
N ASP A 882 -45.71 12.36 1.03
CA ASP A 882 -45.83 13.81 1.28
C ASP A 882 -45.23 14.66 0.17
N ILE A 883 -44.21 14.18 -0.54
CA ILE A 883 -43.64 14.88 -1.70
C ILE A 883 -44.64 15.03 -2.84
N TYR A 884 -45.56 14.06 -3.02
CA TYR A 884 -46.65 14.19 -3.98
C TYR A 884 -47.68 15.23 -3.51
N THR A 885 -48.08 15.20 -2.23
CA THR A 885 -49.00 16.21 -1.67
C THR A 885 -48.41 17.63 -1.76
N TYR A 886 -47.10 17.77 -1.51
CA TYR A 886 -46.37 19.03 -1.65
C TYR A 886 -46.35 19.51 -3.11
N ALA A 887 -45.96 18.65 -4.06
CA ALA A 887 -45.96 18.96 -5.50
C ALA A 887 -47.37 19.22 -6.07
N GLN A 888 -48.41 18.60 -5.50
CA GLN A 888 -49.81 18.82 -5.87
C GLN A 888 -50.32 20.21 -5.45
N ASN A 889 -49.84 20.72 -4.32
CA ASN A 889 -50.22 22.01 -3.75
C ASN A 889 -49.32 23.16 -4.22
N HIS A 890 -48.06 22.89 -4.60
CA HIS A 890 -47.12 23.91 -5.07
C HIS A 890 -47.58 24.58 -6.36
N ARG A 891 -47.38 25.89 -6.48
CA ARG A 891 -47.62 26.67 -7.70
C ARG A 891 -46.44 27.60 -7.91
N PHE A 892 -45.78 27.47 -9.05
CA PHE A 892 -44.64 28.30 -9.38
C PHE A 892 -45.06 29.77 -9.50
N GLN A 893 -44.33 30.65 -8.82
CA GLN A 893 -44.53 32.11 -8.88
C GLN A 893 -43.72 32.72 -10.03
N ASN A 894 -42.60 32.08 -10.36
CA ASN A 894 -41.73 32.39 -11.49
C ASN A 894 -41.97 31.41 -12.65
N SER A 895 -41.28 31.61 -13.78
CA SER A 895 -41.19 30.54 -14.80
C SER A 895 -40.64 29.26 -14.14
N PRO A 896 -41.29 28.09 -14.33
CA PRO A 896 -40.84 26.85 -13.71
C PRO A 896 -39.39 26.49 -14.09
N PRO A 897 -38.66 25.77 -13.22
CA PRO A 897 -37.30 25.33 -13.49
C PRO A 897 -37.27 24.17 -14.49
N ARG A 898 -36.16 24.02 -15.22
CA ARG A 898 -35.97 22.94 -16.20
C ARG A 898 -35.62 21.63 -15.49
N LEU A 899 -36.49 20.63 -15.60
CA LEU A 899 -36.36 19.34 -14.93
C LEU A 899 -35.86 18.25 -15.88
N TYR A 900 -34.75 17.60 -15.53
CA TYR A 900 -34.22 16.43 -16.25
C TYR A 900 -34.31 15.19 -15.37
N PHE A 901 -35.35 14.38 -15.58
CA PHE A 901 -35.54 13.10 -14.88
C PHE A 901 -34.85 11.94 -15.62
N VAL A 902 -34.15 11.08 -14.88
CA VAL A 902 -33.52 9.83 -15.36
C VAL A 902 -33.94 8.67 -14.47
N GLY A 903 -34.25 7.51 -15.06
CA GLY A 903 -34.46 6.26 -14.31
C GLY A 903 -34.30 5.02 -15.19
N GLY A 904 -34.05 3.88 -14.55
CA GLY A 904 -33.85 2.59 -15.19
C GLY A 904 -35.03 1.63 -15.04
N GLN A 905 -35.23 0.73 -16.01
CA GLN A 905 -36.23 -0.34 -15.94
C GLN A 905 -35.80 -1.54 -15.09
N LEU A 906 -34.52 -1.65 -14.74
CA LEU A 906 -33.97 -2.68 -13.85
C LEU A 906 -33.70 -2.13 -12.44
N GLU A 907 -34.42 -1.08 -12.05
CA GLU A 907 -34.49 -0.55 -10.68
C GLU A 907 -35.61 -1.24 -9.86
N SER A 908 -36.23 -0.57 -8.90
CA SER A 908 -37.44 -1.08 -8.25
C SER A 908 -38.61 -1.14 -9.24
N SER A 909 -39.54 -2.08 -9.00
CA SER A 909 -40.79 -2.17 -9.76
C SER A 909 -41.68 -0.92 -9.66
N SER A 910 -41.40 -0.01 -8.72
CA SER A 910 -42.11 1.27 -8.58
C SER A 910 -41.41 2.44 -9.27
N MET A 911 -40.09 2.39 -9.52
CA MET A 911 -39.30 3.57 -9.95
C MET A 911 -39.92 4.31 -11.14
N ILE A 912 -40.27 3.56 -12.19
CA ILE A 912 -40.86 4.13 -13.41
C ILE A 912 -42.28 4.64 -13.19
N SER A 913 -43.11 3.97 -12.39
CA SER A 913 -44.49 4.39 -12.13
C SER A 913 -44.57 5.56 -11.15
N ASP A 914 -43.68 5.63 -10.16
CA ASP A 914 -43.47 6.78 -9.27
C ASP A 914 -43.00 8.01 -10.05
N MET A 915 -41.98 7.87 -10.92
CA MET A 915 -41.52 8.95 -11.81
C MET A 915 -42.64 9.45 -12.71
N GLN A 916 -43.41 8.55 -13.35
CA GLN A 916 -44.55 8.91 -14.19
C GLN A 916 -45.66 9.60 -13.40
N ARG A 917 -45.98 9.12 -12.18
CA ARG A 917 -46.93 9.74 -11.26
C ARG A 917 -46.52 11.17 -10.92
N MET A 918 -45.25 11.40 -10.58
CA MET A 918 -44.73 12.74 -10.26
C MET A 918 -44.72 13.67 -11.48
N ILE A 919 -44.31 13.19 -12.66
CA ILE A 919 -44.27 14.00 -13.88
C ILE A 919 -45.67 14.36 -14.38
N ASN A 920 -46.64 13.44 -14.28
CA ASN A 920 -48.04 13.73 -14.61
C ASN A 920 -48.66 14.70 -13.60
N LEU A 921 -48.25 14.65 -12.34
CA LEU A 921 -48.66 15.62 -11.32
C LEU A 921 -48.11 17.02 -11.62
N LEU A 922 -46.80 17.14 -11.88
CA LEU A 922 -46.17 18.41 -12.23
C LEU A 922 -46.80 19.02 -13.50
N LYS A 923 -47.10 18.20 -14.50
CA LYS A 923 -47.82 18.61 -15.73
C LYS A 923 -49.29 19.00 -15.52
N THR A 924 -49.94 18.53 -14.46
CA THR A 924 -51.33 18.93 -14.16
C THR A 924 -51.40 20.16 -13.26
N THR A 925 -50.38 20.43 -12.43
CA THR A 925 -50.27 21.67 -11.65
C THR A 925 -49.66 22.85 -12.41
N THR A 926 -48.80 22.58 -13.40
CA THR A 926 -47.99 23.57 -14.11
C THR A 926 -48.15 23.39 -15.62
N LYS A 927 -48.66 24.41 -16.34
CA LYS A 927 -49.10 24.29 -17.73
C LYS A 927 -47.92 24.21 -18.71
N GLU A 928 -46.86 24.91 -18.37
CA GLU A 928 -45.64 25.15 -19.14
C GLU A 928 -44.94 23.83 -19.49
N TYR A 929 -44.93 22.84 -18.56
CA TYR A 929 -44.40 21.50 -18.78
C TYR A 929 -45.17 20.66 -19.82
N ASN A 930 -46.34 21.11 -20.28
CA ASN A 930 -47.03 20.52 -21.44
C ASN A 930 -46.78 21.29 -22.74
N GLN A 931 -46.39 22.56 -22.65
CA GLN A 931 -46.27 23.48 -23.78
C GLN A 931 -44.85 23.50 -24.35
N ASP A 932 -43.83 23.49 -23.48
CA ASP A 932 -42.42 23.48 -23.88
C ASP A 932 -41.71 22.19 -23.43
N LYS A 933 -41.35 21.36 -24.41
CA LYS A 933 -40.59 20.11 -24.21
C LYS A 933 -39.18 20.33 -23.67
N ASN A 934 -38.67 21.57 -23.70
CA ASN A 934 -37.37 21.92 -23.14
C ASN A 934 -37.43 22.23 -21.63
N GLN A 935 -38.63 22.28 -21.01
CA GLN A 935 -38.80 22.46 -19.56
C GLN A 935 -38.82 21.15 -18.77
N LEU A 936 -39.24 20.03 -19.37
CA LEU A 936 -39.30 18.73 -18.67
C LEU A 936 -38.90 17.58 -19.60
N ALA A 937 -37.75 16.97 -19.30
CA ALA A 937 -37.29 15.72 -19.90
C ALA A 937 -37.50 14.54 -18.94
N MET A 938 -37.80 13.37 -19.51
CA MET A 938 -37.89 12.10 -18.81
C MET A 938 -37.17 11.02 -19.64
N ILE A 939 -36.06 10.52 -19.13
CA ILE A 939 -35.27 9.46 -19.74
C ILE A 939 -35.54 8.16 -18.98
N ILE A 940 -35.90 7.12 -19.72
CA ILE A 940 -36.10 5.75 -19.20
C ILE A 940 -35.16 4.83 -19.94
N ALA A 941 -34.16 4.27 -19.25
CA ALA A 941 -33.21 3.32 -19.81
C ALA A 941 -33.66 1.88 -19.55
N SER A 942 -33.74 1.04 -20.60
CA SER A 942 -34.16 -0.36 -20.47
C SER A 942 -33.17 -1.25 -19.72
N ASP A 943 -31.91 -0.82 -19.62
CA ASP A 943 -30.82 -1.50 -18.94
C ASP A 943 -30.37 -0.80 -17.64
N GLY A 944 -30.94 0.37 -17.32
CA GLY A 944 -30.56 1.17 -16.17
C GLY A 944 -30.89 0.48 -14.85
N GLN A 945 -29.95 0.54 -13.91
CA GLN A 945 -30.05 0.02 -12.54
C GLN A 945 -29.78 1.14 -11.54
N HIS A 946 -30.16 0.96 -10.27
CA HIS A 946 -29.99 1.95 -9.21
C HIS A 946 -28.55 1.96 -8.69
N GLN A 947 -27.61 2.38 -9.55
CA GLN A 947 -26.17 2.16 -9.42
C GLN A 947 -25.38 3.31 -10.06
N GLU A 948 -24.22 3.62 -9.49
CA GLU A 948 -23.37 4.74 -9.90
C GLU A 948 -22.87 4.64 -11.36
N TRP A 949 -22.69 3.43 -11.90
CA TRP A 949 -22.30 3.24 -13.31
C TRP A 949 -23.36 3.80 -14.29
N PHE A 950 -24.64 3.70 -13.93
CA PHE A 950 -25.75 4.19 -14.75
C PHE A 950 -25.81 5.72 -14.69
N TRP A 951 -25.63 6.29 -13.50
CA TRP A 951 -25.59 7.74 -13.33
C TRP A 951 -24.35 8.37 -14.01
N LYS A 952 -23.17 7.72 -13.94
CA LYS A 952 -21.96 8.07 -14.73
C LYS A 952 -22.27 8.13 -16.23
N ARG A 953 -23.04 7.17 -16.76
CA ARG A 953 -23.40 7.12 -18.19
C ARG A 953 -24.35 8.24 -18.62
N GLU A 954 -25.38 8.53 -17.84
CA GLU A 954 -26.42 9.49 -18.23
C GLU A 954 -26.08 10.96 -17.90
N PHE A 955 -25.14 11.19 -16.97
CA PHE A 955 -24.71 12.54 -16.56
C PHE A 955 -24.25 13.46 -17.71
N PRO A 956 -23.41 13.02 -18.68
CA PRO A 956 -23.01 13.88 -19.79
C PRO A 956 -24.17 14.35 -20.68
N ASN A 957 -25.29 13.62 -20.71
CA ASN A 957 -26.48 14.02 -21.46
C ASN A 957 -27.35 15.01 -20.65
N SER A 958 -27.45 14.84 -19.33
CA SER A 958 -28.17 15.80 -18.47
C SER A 958 -27.53 17.19 -18.53
N ILE A 959 -26.20 17.27 -18.46
CA ILE A 959 -25.47 18.55 -18.51
C ILE A 959 -25.67 19.27 -19.84
N LYS A 960 -25.59 18.55 -20.98
CA LYS A 960 -25.89 19.14 -22.31
C LYS A 960 -27.33 19.64 -22.41
N TRP A 961 -28.28 18.95 -21.80
CA TRP A 961 -29.69 19.35 -21.86
C TRP A 961 -30.00 20.52 -20.93
N LEU A 962 -29.44 20.55 -19.71
CA LEU A 962 -29.61 21.63 -18.73
C LEU A 962 -28.86 22.90 -19.16
N PHE A 963 -27.65 22.75 -19.70
CA PHE A 963 -26.80 23.83 -20.21
C PHE A 963 -26.54 23.65 -21.72
N PRO A 964 -27.55 23.87 -22.58
CA PRO A 964 -27.37 23.77 -24.02
C PRO A 964 -26.37 24.81 -24.51
N SER A 965 -25.52 24.41 -25.46
CA SER A 965 -24.57 25.32 -26.10
C SER A 965 -25.30 26.43 -26.85
N SER A 966 -25.03 27.68 -26.44
CA SER A 966 -25.48 28.91 -27.09
C SER A 966 -24.66 29.25 -28.33
#